data_AF-A0A7C7PSQ1-F1
#
_entry.id   AF-A0A7C7PSQ1-F1
#
_cell.length_a   1.000
_cell.length_b   1.000
_cell.length_c   1.000
_cell.angle_alpha   90.00
_cell.angle_beta   90.00
_cell.angle_gamma   90.00
#
_symmetry.space_group_name_H-M   'P 1'
#
loop_
_entity.id
_entity.type
_entity.pdbx_description
1 polymer ?
#
loop_
_entity_poly.entity_id
_entity_poly.type
_entity_poly.pdbx_seq_one_letter_code
_entity_poly.pdbx_strand_id
1 'polypeptide(L)'
;MSPTPSTNSLLSALRGGSFLIVLVLAVGALVTLCSLGANAYVEIMWHTQVGYSSVFWKRVVWEWGVRIGVGIGVGWLVFLNLRVVAAKLTGIQIKRRFGNLEISEQIPRSYVLMGVLGISALLALWFGAGVPNNLGLQALLLSNASPWGMTDPILAHDVSFYVFWLPVLLNFLMFALILNFLVLSIVTAGYAATGAIRWGRGKFYVEDRARLHLAILLAFFLVLMGVQFWFERYALLLDGTSGVSGIFGYTDAQARIPTLQTLTAICSLSAVGVLWSAKKKLIAPLIGSLVMTGLGVVLIGQVYPGFIQRFRVEPNELESETPYIEFNLEFTRYGFGLAELERKSFEYEVDSAIDWVSAAQQFSGLPVWSSDALLTTYRELEARFPYYDFRTVAIDRYDGPEGPVPVALAVREIEPLGIQDPNWQNRILRERYLEGMGAVASLASTRTPEGRPPMLISGIPPDAAAGASPLEGLDLEFSQVFFGTRTQDYAVVNPSADQFQALDGTLGVPGVDFPKGIELGSGVRKGLLAWRFRDWNLLFSSELNSESNFIYRRRVADRIRAIAPFLLIPEQPYPIVANGRVMWMTEGFIGSRTFPLSSTQYLGAFGSDLTYVRNSVKVLVDGVTGDVMFYRIPVDDPILDAYQLAFPGLFRPITEMPEEARKHLRYSKEFLNLQGRVLLRYHQETAPIFHGQQDVWASPQELAEGTNPVPYQPEYGFYKLPGEDEARFHLTTVFVPAGRQNLTAILGAGTDQDGVPDLVLFDVPVVDQISGPRQIEALVEQDPEISQQFSLWRTGGSDVWTGHLHVVPVGSRILYMEPVFLAAEADAIPELRRFVVSDGRRVVMTEQLSGAISELAGFVIPEQLSIEAEQPAERSPSARDLSWSTDALDLLERAEARAQEGDWSGFGEALEELRLLLEQLNRDRR
;
A
#
# COMPACT_ATOMS: atom_id res chain seq x y z
N MET A 1 73.92 -13.69 -41.81
CA MET A 1 72.49 -13.99 -42.04
C MET A 1 72.00 -14.79 -40.85
N SER A 2 71.24 -14.15 -39.98
CA SER A 2 70.58 -14.74 -38.81
C SER A 2 69.19 -14.08 -38.72
N PRO A 3 68.09 -14.86 -38.61
CA PRO A 3 66.75 -14.31 -38.71
C PRO A 3 66.30 -13.67 -37.39
N THR A 4 65.55 -12.58 -37.53
CA THR A 4 64.86 -11.83 -36.49
C THR A 4 63.84 -12.68 -35.72
N PRO A 5 63.68 -12.51 -34.40
CA PRO A 5 62.61 -13.16 -33.66
C PRO A 5 61.26 -12.50 -34.01
N SER A 6 60.27 -13.33 -34.32
CA SER A 6 58.90 -12.93 -34.64
C SER A 6 58.17 -12.41 -33.41
N THR A 7 57.74 -11.16 -33.45
CA THR A 7 56.74 -10.56 -32.57
C THR A 7 55.36 -11.08 -32.96
N ASN A 8 54.99 -12.31 -32.57
CA ASN A 8 53.62 -12.84 -32.75
C ASN A 8 53.29 -13.99 -31.77
N SER A 9 53.75 -13.90 -30.51
CA SER A 9 53.48 -14.94 -29.49
C SER A 9 52.25 -14.67 -28.61
N LEU A 10 51.70 -13.45 -28.58
CA LEU A 10 50.50 -13.15 -27.78
C LEU A 10 49.18 -13.56 -28.49
N LEU A 11 49.15 -13.50 -29.82
CA LEU A 11 47.95 -13.82 -30.62
C LEU A 11 47.83 -15.31 -30.99
N SER A 12 48.91 -16.09 -30.88
CA SER A 12 48.93 -17.51 -31.28
C SER A 12 48.53 -18.50 -30.16
N ALA A 13 48.41 -18.03 -28.91
CA ALA A 13 48.00 -18.85 -27.76
C ALA A 13 46.47 -18.97 -27.57
N LEU A 14 45.67 -18.23 -28.33
CA LEU A 14 44.20 -18.18 -28.23
C LEU A 14 43.55 -18.90 -29.42
N ARG A 15 43.67 -20.23 -29.49
CA ARG A 15 42.94 -21.03 -30.48
C ARG A 15 41.45 -21.21 -30.07
N GLY A 16 40.56 -20.56 -30.81
CA GLY A 16 39.31 -21.14 -31.33
C GLY A 16 38.02 -21.19 -30.47
N GLY A 17 38.06 -20.96 -29.16
CA GLY A 17 36.84 -20.95 -28.33
C GLY A 17 36.92 -20.07 -27.09
N SER A 18 38.09 -20.01 -26.46
CA SER A 18 38.34 -19.16 -25.28
C SER A 18 38.27 -17.67 -25.59
N PHE A 19 38.74 -17.22 -26.77
CA PHE A 19 38.62 -15.82 -27.19
C PHE A 19 37.15 -15.41 -27.36
N LEU A 20 36.33 -16.28 -27.97
CA LEU A 20 34.91 -16.01 -28.17
C LEU A 20 34.17 -15.96 -26.82
N ILE A 21 34.50 -16.86 -25.89
CA ILE A 21 33.95 -16.83 -24.51
C ILE A 21 34.36 -15.55 -23.79
N VAL A 22 35.64 -15.16 -23.82
CA VAL A 22 36.13 -13.93 -23.17
C VAL A 22 35.48 -12.69 -23.80
N LEU A 23 35.33 -12.66 -25.12
CA LEU A 23 34.65 -11.58 -25.83
C LEU A 23 33.17 -11.50 -25.44
N VAL A 24 32.46 -12.62 -25.40
CA VAL A 24 31.05 -12.68 -24.98
C VAL A 24 30.88 -12.24 -23.53
N LEU A 25 31.77 -12.67 -22.63
CA LEU A 25 31.75 -12.24 -21.23
C LEU A 25 32.07 -10.75 -21.08
N ALA A 26 33.03 -10.24 -21.83
CA ALA A 26 33.39 -8.82 -21.82
C ALA A 26 32.26 -7.94 -22.37
N VAL A 27 31.64 -8.35 -23.48
CA VAL A 27 30.47 -7.68 -24.06
C VAL A 27 29.28 -7.77 -23.10
N GLY A 28 29.01 -8.94 -22.53
CA GLY A 28 27.95 -9.12 -21.53
C GLY A 28 28.16 -8.26 -20.28
N ALA A 29 29.39 -8.17 -19.79
CA ALA A 29 29.75 -7.30 -18.67
C ALA A 29 29.58 -5.81 -19.03
N LEU A 30 30.03 -5.40 -20.21
CA LEU A 30 29.85 -4.02 -20.69
C LEU A 30 28.37 -3.66 -20.84
N VAL A 31 27.57 -4.52 -21.47
CA VAL A 31 26.11 -4.37 -21.62
C VAL A 31 25.44 -4.25 -20.24
N THR A 32 25.86 -5.08 -19.28
CA THR A 32 25.35 -5.03 -17.91
C THR A 32 25.72 -3.73 -17.21
N LEU A 33 26.97 -3.28 -17.32
CA LEU A 33 27.44 -2.02 -16.74
C LEU A 33 26.73 -0.80 -17.35
N CYS A 34 26.57 -0.77 -18.67
CA CYS A 34 25.81 0.27 -19.36
C CYS A 34 24.34 0.27 -18.90
N SER A 35 23.72 -0.90 -18.75
CA SER A 35 22.36 -1.03 -18.22
C SER A 35 22.23 -0.49 -16.80
N LEU A 36 23.14 -0.88 -15.90
CA LEU A 36 23.15 -0.37 -14.52
C LEU A 36 23.38 1.14 -14.47
N GLY A 37 24.31 1.66 -15.29
CA GLY A 37 24.60 3.09 -15.39
C GLY A 37 23.41 3.88 -15.93
N ALA A 38 22.73 3.39 -16.97
CA ALA A 38 21.52 4.01 -17.52
C ALA A 38 20.38 4.02 -16.49
N ASN A 39 20.16 2.90 -15.78
CA ASN A 39 19.17 2.82 -14.71
C ASN A 39 19.47 3.85 -13.62
N ALA A 40 20.69 3.87 -13.10
CA ALA A 40 21.10 4.80 -12.04
C ALA A 40 20.96 6.26 -12.48
N TYR A 41 21.39 6.59 -13.70
CA TYR A 41 21.28 7.94 -14.24
C TYR A 41 19.83 8.43 -14.29
N VAL A 42 18.92 7.61 -14.83
CA VAL A 42 17.50 7.96 -14.93
C VAL A 42 16.87 8.14 -13.55
N GLU A 43 17.19 7.25 -12.60
CA GLU A 43 16.73 7.39 -11.21
C GLU A 43 17.23 8.68 -10.53
N ILE A 44 18.50 9.03 -10.71
CA ILE A 44 19.08 10.27 -10.16
C ILE A 44 18.38 11.49 -10.75
N MET A 45 18.19 11.52 -12.07
CA MET A 45 17.53 12.64 -12.73
C MET A 45 16.10 12.81 -12.26
N TRP A 46 15.35 11.72 -12.16
CA TRP A 46 13.96 11.77 -11.71
C TRP A 46 13.83 12.26 -10.28
N HIS A 47 14.63 11.73 -9.33
CA HIS A 47 14.58 12.19 -7.94
C HIS A 47 15.02 13.65 -7.81
N THR A 48 15.91 14.13 -8.68
CA THR A 48 16.30 15.54 -8.75
C THR A 48 15.15 16.40 -9.27
N GLN A 49 14.42 15.93 -10.28
CA GLN A 49 13.27 16.63 -10.85
C GLN A 49 12.12 16.78 -9.85
N VAL A 50 11.79 15.72 -9.10
CA VAL A 50 10.70 15.76 -8.10
C VAL A 50 11.09 16.39 -6.77
N GLY A 51 12.34 16.85 -6.60
CA GLY A 51 12.80 17.51 -5.38
C GLY A 51 13.26 16.59 -4.24
N TYR A 52 13.27 15.26 -4.42
CA TYR A 52 13.60 14.27 -3.39
C TYR A 52 15.00 13.64 -3.55
N SER A 53 15.95 14.39 -4.13
CA SER A 53 17.34 13.92 -4.36
C SER A 53 18.08 13.58 -3.06
N SER A 54 17.82 14.33 -1.98
CA SER A 54 18.40 14.09 -0.65
C SER A 54 17.99 12.71 -0.10
N VAL A 55 16.71 12.36 -0.20
CA VAL A 55 16.15 11.06 0.22
C VAL A 55 16.78 9.92 -0.58
N PHE A 56 16.85 10.08 -1.91
CA PHE A 56 17.46 9.09 -2.80
C PHE A 56 18.92 8.81 -2.44
N TRP A 57 19.75 9.84 -2.36
CA TRP A 57 21.18 9.66 -2.08
C TRP A 57 21.42 9.10 -0.68
N LYS A 58 20.65 9.53 0.32
CA LYS A 58 20.75 8.98 1.68
C LYS A 58 20.41 7.49 1.70
N ARG A 59 19.35 7.06 1.02
CA ARG A 59 19.01 5.64 0.84
C ARG A 59 20.13 4.88 0.14
N VAL A 60 20.58 5.36 -1.02
CA VAL A 60 21.63 4.70 -1.82
C VAL A 60 22.94 4.54 -1.04
N VAL A 61 23.38 5.58 -0.32
CA VAL A 61 24.60 5.54 0.49
C VAL A 61 24.52 4.48 1.58
N TRP A 62 23.39 4.35 2.27
CA TRP A 62 23.23 3.34 3.33
C TRP A 62 23.06 1.92 2.77
N GLU A 63 22.24 1.74 1.73
CA GLU A 63 22.07 0.44 1.06
C GLU A 63 23.39 -0.11 0.51
N TRP A 64 24.11 0.69 -0.26
CA TRP A 64 25.39 0.26 -0.83
C TRP A 64 26.52 0.29 0.20
N GLY A 65 26.50 1.23 1.14
CA GLY A 65 27.48 1.34 2.21
C GLY A 65 27.51 0.10 3.11
N VAL A 66 26.33 -0.40 3.52
CA VAL A 66 26.22 -1.64 4.30
C VAL A 66 26.68 -2.84 3.47
N ARG A 67 26.29 -2.95 2.20
CA ARG A 67 26.71 -4.02 1.29
C ARG A 67 28.22 -4.10 1.11
N ILE A 68 28.83 -2.95 0.81
CA ILE A 68 30.27 -2.83 0.61
C ILE A 68 30.99 -3.10 1.93
N GLY A 69 30.52 -2.54 3.04
CA GLY A 69 31.09 -2.77 4.37
C GLY A 69 31.08 -4.25 4.78
N VAL A 70 29.94 -4.93 4.61
CA VAL A 70 29.81 -6.38 4.85
C VAL A 70 30.71 -7.17 3.93
N GLY A 71 30.73 -6.86 2.63
CA GLY A 71 31.58 -7.53 1.65
C GLY A 71 33.07 -7.40 1.98
N ILE A 72 33.55 -6.20 2.32
CA ILE A 72 34.93 -5.95 2.75
C ILE A 72 35.25 -6.74 4.03
N GLY A 73 34.36 -6.70 5.01
CA GLY A 73 34.51 -7.46 6.27
C GLY A 73 34.65 -8.96 6.02
N VAL A 74 33.77 -9.54 5.19
CA VAL A 74 33.80 -10.95 4.78
C VAL A 74 35.09 -11.28 4.05
N GLY A 75 35.45 -10.49 3.03
CA GLY A 75 36.67 -10.70 2.24
C GLY A 75 37.92 -10.68 3.10
N TRP A 76 38.01 -9.73 4.03
CA TRP A 76 39.11 -9.62 4.96
C TRP A 76 39.18 -10.83 5.91
N LEU A 77 38.05 -11.24 6.49
CA LEU A 77 37.97 -12.40 7.39
C LEU A 77 38.37 -13.70 6.67
N VAL A 78 37.84 -13.94 5.47
CA VAL A 78 38.19 -15.10 4.64
C VAL A 78 39.68 -15.07 4.28
N PHE A 79 40.19 -13.91 3.84
CA PHE A 79 41.59 -13.74 3.48
C PHE A 79 42.53 -14.10 4.63
N LEU A 80 42.25 -13.61 5.84
CA LEU A 80 43.04 -13.92 7.03
C LEU A 80 43.07 -15.42 7.32
N ASN A 81 41.90 -16.08 7.31
CA ASN A 81 41.78 -17.51 7.59
C ASN A 81 42.49 -18.36 6.52
N LEU A 82 42.28 -18.07 5.24
CA LEU A 82 42.90 -18.80 4.14
C LEU A 82 44.40 -18.53 4.05
N ARG A 83 44.88 -17.34 4.42
CA ARG A 83 46.33 -17.03 4.46
C ARG A 83 47.07 -17.95 5.44
N VAL A 84 46.45 -18.30 6.58
CA VAL A 84 47.02 -19.25 7.55
C VAL A 84 47.15 -20.65 6.95
N VAL A 85 46.18 -21.09 6.13
CA VAL A 85 46.22 -22.37 5.40
C VAL A 85 47.22 -22.33 4.24
N ALA A 86 47.25 -21.22 3.50
CA ALA A 86 48.12 -21.00 2.34
C ALA A 86 49.61 -21.09 2.68
N ALA A 87 50.01 -20.66 3.88
CA ALA A 87 51.36 -20.84 4.39
C ALA A 87 51.81 -22.32 4.44
N LYS A 88 50.87 -23.27 4.39
CA LYS A 88 51.13 -24.73 4.32
C LYS A 88 51.01 -25.30 2.91
N LEU A 89 50.13 -24.73 2.07
CA LEU A 89 49.97 -25.13 0.66
C LEU A 89 51.27 -24.99 -0.14
N THR A 90 52.14 -24.04 0.23
CA THR A 90 53.45 -23.83 -0.42
C THR A 90 54.47 -24.96 -0.22
N GLY A 91 54.16 -25.95 0.62
CA GLY A 91 54.99 -27.15 0.80
C GLY A 91 54.56 -28.36 -0.04
N ILE A 92 53.45 -28.25 -0.78
CA ILE A 92 52.91 -29.37 -1.56
C ILE A 92 53.71 -29.52 -2.85
N GLN A 93 54.16 -30.76 -3.07
CA GLN A 93 54.89 -31.21 -4.23
C GLN A 93 53.91 -31.87 -5.20
N ILE A 94 53.61 -31.23 -6.33
CA ILE A 94 52.82 -31.87 -7.39
C ILE A 94 53.77 -32.78 -8.16
N LYS A 95 53.52 -34.09 -8.05
CA LYS A 95 54.25 -35.12 -8.79
C LYS A 95 53.70 -35.19 -10.21
N ARG A 96 54.44 -34.65 -11.17
CA ARG A 96 54.16 -34.82 -12.60
C ARG A 96 55.03 -35.95 -13.15
N ARG A 97 54.39 -36.94 -13.77
CA ARG A 97 55.10 -38.00 -14.51
C ARG A 97 55.29 -37.56 -15.95
N PHE A 98 56.54 -37.37 -16.35
CA PHE A 98 56.94 -37.17 -17.75
C PHE A 98 57.81 -38.37 -18.16
N GLY A 99 57.23 -39.30 -18.92
CA GLY A 99 57.89 -40.58 -19.23
C GLY A 99 58.18 -41.39 -17.95
N ASN A 100 59.45 -41.80 -17.75
CA ASN A 100 59.91 -42.52 -16.55
C ASN A 100 60.41 -41.59 -15.42
N LEU A 101 60.29 -40.27 -15.57
CA LEU A 101 60.75 -39.29 -14.57
C LEU A 101 59.56 -38.75 -13.77
N GLU A 102 59.66 -38.81 -12.45
CA GLU A 102 58.73 -38.20 -11.51
C GLU A 102 59.29 -36.85 -11.07
N ILE A 103 58.80 -35.77 -11.67
CA ILE A 103 59.22 -34.40 -11.34
C ILE A 103 58.29 -33.88 -10.26
N SER A 104 58.89 -33.42 -9.17
CA SER A 104 58.21 -32.85 -8.02
C SER A 104 58.28 -31.32 -8.10
N GLU A 105 57.19 -30.69 -8.54
CA GLU A 105 57.11 -29.24 -8.71
C GLU A 105 56.35 -28.61 -7.53
N GLN A 106 56.96 -27.62 -6.87
CA GLN A 106 56.29 -26.86 -5.82
C GLN A 106 55.36 -25.83 -6.43
N ILE A 107 54.15 -25.70 -5.90
CA ILE A 107 53.20 -24.68 -6.35
C ILE A 107 53.78 -23.29 -6.02
N PRO A 108 53.94 -22.39 -7.02
CA PRO A 108 54.46 -21.05 -6.76
C PRO A 108 53.60 -20.26 -5.77
N ARG A 109 54.26 -19.53 -4.85
CA ARG A 109 53.59 -18.75 -3.80
C ARG A 109 52.61 -17.71 -4.36
N SER A 110 52.93 -17.15 -5.53
CA SER A 110 52.08 -16.19 -6.23
C SER A 110 50.73 -16.79 -6.62
N TYR A 111 50.68 -18.01 -7.15
CA TYR A 111 49.42 -18.66 -7.52
C TYR A 111 48.56 -19.00 -6.31
N VAL A 112 49.16 -19.45 -5.20
CA VAL A 112 48.42 -19.70 -3.95
C VAL A 112 47.85 -18.39 -3.39
N LEU A 113 48.64 -17.31 -3.37
CA LEU A 113 48.17 -16.00 -2.89
C LEU A 113 47.08 -15.43 -3.80
N MET A 114 47.21 -15.54 -5.13
CA MET A 114 46.18 -15.15 -6.08
C MET A 114 44.91 -15.98 -5.92
N GLY A 115 45.01 -17.28 -5.65
CA GLY A 115 43.87 -18.13 -5.33
C GLY A 115 43.17 -17.71 -4.03
N VAL A 116 43.92 -17.41 -2.98
CA VAL A 116 43.37 -16.88 -1.71
C VAL A 116 42.67 -15.54 -1.93
N LEU A 117 43.32 -14.61 -2.62
CA LEU A 117 42.73 -13.31 -2.96
C LEU A 117 41.48 -13.48 -3.83
N GLY A 118 41.52 -14.38 -4.82
CA GLY A 118 40.40 -14.67 -5.71
C GLY A 118 39.19 -15.24 -4.96
N ILE A 119 39.39 -16.24 -4.09
CA ILE A 119 38.32 -16.80 -3.25
C ILE A 119 37.78 -15.75 -2.28
N SER A 120 38.67 -14.96 -1.66
CA SER A 120 38.27 -13.91 -0.71
C SER A 120 37.45 -12.82 -1.40
N ALA A 121 37.86 -12.37 -2.59
CA ALA A 121 37.12 -11.41 -3.39
C ALA A 121 35.79 -11.96 -3.89
N LEU A 122 35.75 -13.23 -4.31
CA LEU A 122 34.51 -13.89 -4.73
C LEU A 122 33.50 -13.96 -3.57
N LEU A 123 33.93 -14.40 -2.38
CA LEU A 123 33.07 -14.45 -1.21
C LEU A 123 32.68 -13.05 -0.71
N ALA A 124 33.57 -12.06 -0.79
CA ALA A 124 33.24 -10.66 -0.50
C ALA A 124 32.11 -10.14 -1.38
N LEU A 125 32.19 -10.37 -2.69
CA LEU A 125 31.16 -9.97 -3.64
C LEU A 125 29.86 -10.75 -3.43
N TRP A 126 29.94 -12.06 -3.20
CA TRP A 126 28.77 -12.90 -3.01
C TRP A 126 28.00 -12.55 -1.73
N PHE A 127 28.68 -12.44 -0.59
CA PHE A 127 28.05 -12.04 0.66
C PHE A 127 27.60 -10.57 0.61
N GLY A 128 28.42 -9.66 0.08
CA GLY A 128 28.02 -8.25 -0.10
C GLY A 128 26.76 -8.09 -0.95
N ALA A 129 26.63 -8.86 -2.04
CA ALA A 129 25.43 -8.88 -2.88
C ALA A 129 24.24 -9.61 -2.22
N GLY A 130 24.51 -10.55 -1.31
CA GLY A 130 23.49 -11.30 -0.56
C GLY A 130 22.84 -10.53 0.59
N VAL A 131 23.34 -9.34 0.93
CA VAL A 131 22.71 -8.44 1.91
C VAL A 131 21.36 -7.95 1.37
N PRO A 132 20.24 -8.19 2.08
CA PRO A 132 18.91 -7.73 1.68
C PRO A 132 18.85 -6.22 1.39
N ASN A 133 18.04 -5.82 0.40
CA ASN A 133 17.91 -4.41 -0.02
C ASN A 133 17.52 -3.48 1.15
N ASN A 134 16.67 -3.94 2.07
CA ASN A 134 16.14 -3.15 3.17
C ASN A 134 17.08 -3.02 4.38
N LEU A 135 18.15 -3.84 4.50
CA LEU A 135 19.05 -3.76 5.66
C LEU A 135 19.77 -2.40 5.76
N GLY A 136 20.07 -1.76 4.63
CA GLY A 136 20.63 -0.41 4.63
C GLY A 136 19.68 0.61 5.26
N LEU A 137 18.40 0.55 4.90
CA LEU A 137 17.37 1.39 5.48
C LEU A 137 17.16 1.07 6.97
N GLN A 138 17.14 -0.20 7.36
CA GLN A 138 17.06 -0.60 8.77
C GLN A 138 18.26 -0.10 9.59
N ALA A 139 19.47 -0.17 9.04
CA ALA A 139 20.66 0.37 9.69
C ALA A 139 20.61 1.90 9.83
N LEU A 140 20.06 2.59 8.83
CA LEU A 140 19.80 4.02 8.91
C LEU A 140 18.78 4.33 10.02
N LEU A 141 17.67 3.59 10.08
CA LEU A 141 16.66 3.77 11.14
C LEU A 141 17.22 3.49 12.52
N LEU A 142 18.04 2.43 12.65
CA LEU A 142 18.74 2.11 13.89
C LEU A 142 19.57 3.29 14.40
N SER A 143 20.27 3.99 13.50
CA SER A 143 21.07 5.17 13.86
C SER A 143 20.24 6.40 14.24
N ASN A 144 18.94 6.39 13.94
CA ASN A 144 17.98 7.45 14.25
C ASN A 144 16.83 6.94 15.13
N ALA A 145 17.03 5.83 15.85
CA ALA A 145 15.98 5.19 16.63
C ALA A 145 15.50 6.12 17.75
N SER A 146 14.18 6.30 17.85
CA SER A 146 13.54 7.02 18.94
C SER A 146 13.16 6.02 20.05
N PRO A 147 13.29 6.37 21.35
CA PRO A 147 12.72 5.54 22.41
C PRO A 147 11.21 5.44 22.24
N TRP A 148 10.65 4.27 22.52
CA TRP A 148 9.21 4.08 22.43
C TRP A 148 8.49 4.64 23.65
N GLY A 149 9.12 4.56 24.82
CA GLY A 149 8.49 4.93 26.10
C GLY A 149 7.60 3.83 26.68
N MET A 150 7.47 2.70 25.97
CA MET A 150 6.78 1.49 26.41
C MET A 150 7.82 0.37 26.58
N THR A 151 7.78 -0.33 27.72
CA THR A 151 8.69 -1.44 28.03
C THR A 151 7.96 -2.76 28.06
N ASP A 152 8.61 -3.82 27.56
CA ASP A 152 8.05 -5.16 27.66
C ASP A 152 8.08 -5.66 29.13
N PRO A 153 6.99 -6.28 29.64
CA PRO A 153 6.89 -6.68 31.04
C PRO A 153 7.71 -7.93 31.42
N ILE A 154 8.32 -8.62 30.45
CA ILE A 154 8.97 -9.93 30.67
C ILE A 154 10.49 -9.77 30.84
N LEU A 155 11.12 -9.02 29.93
CA LEU A 155 12.56 -8.79 29.82
C LEU A 155 12.92 -7.33 30.12
N ALA A 156 11.95 -6.44 30.35
CA ALA A 156 12.13 -5.04 30.75
C ALA A 156 12.98 -4.21 29.76
N HIS A 157 12.84 -4.47 28.46
CA HIS A 157 13.44 -3.68 27.40
C HIS A 157 12.39 -2.77 26.76
N ASP A 158 12.82 -1.58 26.33
CA ASP A 158 11.96 -0.68 25.56
C ASP A 158 11.60 -1.32 24.20
N VAL A 159 10.37 -1.10 23.74
CA VAL A 159 9.86 -1.64 22.47
C VAL A 159 10.75 -1.25 21.28
N SER A 160 11.43 -0.11 21.32
CA SER A 160 12.39 0.32 20.29
C SER A 160 13.52 -0.70 20.06
N PHE A 161 13.90 -1.49 21.09
CA PHE A 161 14.87 -2.57 20.93
C PHE A 161 14.36 -3.65 19.96
N TYR A 162 13.09 -4.05 20.09
CA TYR A 162 12.48 -5.10 19.26
C TYR A 162 12.21 -4.62 17.83
N VAL A 163 11.82 -3.36 17.69
CA VAL A 163 11.49 -2.77 16.38
C VAL A 163 12.76 -2.41 15.57
N PHE A 164 13.76 -1.77 16.20
CA PHE A 164 14.93 -1.27 15.47
C PHE A 164 16.15 -2.20 15.57
N TRP A 165 16.49 -2.69 16.77
CA TRP A 165 17.76 -3.40 17.02
C TRP A 165 17.69 -4.89 16.69
N LEU A 166 16.67 -5.56 17.22
CA LEU A 166 16.55 -7.01 17.16
C LEU A 166 16.58 -7.56 15.72
N PRO A 167 15.90 -6.97 14.72
CA PRO A 167 15.92 -7.51 13.36
C PRO A 167 17.33 -7.44 12.74
N VAL A 168 18.06 -6.34 12.98
CA VAL A 168 19.43 -6.16 12.48
C VAL A 168 20.37 -7.15 13.15
N LEU A 169 20.24 -7.35 14.46
CA LEU A 169 21.07 -8.29 15.24
C LEU A 169 20.85 -9.74 14.81
N LEU A 170 19.60 -10.16 14.65
CA LEU A 170 19.26 -11.52 14.20
C LEU A 170 19.76 -11.79 12.77
N ASN A 171 19.57 -10.84 11.85
CA ASN A 171 20.10 -10.96 10.48
C ASN A 171 21.63 -11.02 10.48
N PHE A 172 22.30 -10.15 11.24
CA PHE A 172 23.76 -10.16 11.37
C PHE A 172 24.28 -11.50 11.91
N LEU A 173 23.62 -12.04 12.94
CA LEU A 173 24.04 -13.27 13.60
C LEU A 173 23.84 -14.50 12.72
N MET A 174 22.70 -14.57 12.01
CA MET A 174 22.46 -15.60 10.99
C MET A 174 23.55 -15.56 9.92
N PHE A 175 23.87 -14.37 9.42
CA PHE A 175 24.92 -14.16 8.42
C PHE A 175 26.30 -14.57 8.94
N ALA A 176 26.63 -14.21 10.19
CA ALA A 176 27.88 -14.58 10.84
C ALA A 176 28.01 -16.09 11.06
N LEU A 177 26.93 -16.78 11.43
CA LEU A 177 26.89 -18.24 11.56
C LEU A 177 27.13 -18.94 10.22
N ILE A 178 26.42 -18.52 9.16
CA ILE A 178 26.59 -19.08 7.80
C ILE A 178 28.02 -18.83 7.31
N LEU A 179 28.53 -17.61 7.45
CA LEU A 179 29.88 -17.25 7.06
C LEU A 179 30.92 -18.08 7.82
N ASN A 180 30.78 -18.18 9.14
CA ASN A 180 31.73 -18.93 9.95
C ASN A 180 31.72 -20.42 9.62
N PHE A 181 30.54 -21.02 9.43
CA PHE A 181 30.41 -22.40 8.99
C PHE A 181 31.07 -22.63 7.62
N LEU A 182 30.88 -21.71 6.67
CA LEU A 182 31.52 -21.76 5.35
C LEU A 182 33.05 -21.65 5.47
N VAL A 183 33.56 -20.68 6.25
CA VAL A 183 35.00 -20.52 6.49
C VAL A 183 35.59 -21.75 7.15
N LEU A 184 34.93 -22.30 8.18
CA LEU A 184 35.32 -23.56 8.82
C LEU A 184 35.39 -24.70 7.81
N SER A 185 34.41 -24.82 6.92
CA SER A 185 34.36 -25.85 5.88
C SER A 185 35.50 -25.70 4.86
N ILE A 186 35.72 -24.50 4.34
CA ILE A 186 36.78 -24.22 3.36
C ILE A 186 38.17 -24.41 4.00
N VAL A 187 38.38 -23.93 5.23
CA VAL A 187 39.65 -24.12 5.97
C VAL A 187 39.90 -25.59 6.25
N THR A 188 38.87 -26.35 6.63
CA THR A 188 38.97 -27.81 6.83
C THR A 188 39.35 -28.52 5.52
N ALA A 189 38.67 -28.20 4.42
CA ALA A 189 39.00 -28.73 3.09
C ALA A 189 40.42 -28.36 2.66
N GLY A 190 40.85 -27.12 2.91
CA GLY A 190 42.21 -26.66 2.64
C GLY A 190 43.26 -27.44 3.44
N TYR A 191 43.03 -27.69 4.73
CA TYR A 191 43.93 -28.52 5.54
C TYR A 191 43.94 -29.99 5.12
N ALA A 192 42.79 -30.55 4.71
CA ALA A 192 42.73 -31.88 4.13
C ALA A 192 43.53 -31.98 2.83
N ALA A 193 43.39 -31.00 1.93
CA ALA A 193 44.16 -30.92 0.68
C ALA A 193 45.67 -30.80 0.92
N THR A 194 46.10 -30.15 2.01
CA THR A 194 47.52 -30.07 2.41
C THR A 194 48.07 -31.32 3.08
N GLY A 195 47.23 -32.33 3.38
CA GLY A 195 47.62 -33.51 4.15
C GLY A 195 47.85 -33.23 5.65
N ALA A 196 47.54 -32.02 6.13
CA ALA A 196 47.56 -31.66 7.55
C ALA A 196 46.47 -32.39 8.35
N ILE A 197 45.42 -32.85 7.66
CA ILE A 197 44.42 -33.81 8.12
C ILE A 197 44.61 -35.08 7.30
N ARG A 198 44.89 -36.21 7.96
CA ARG A 198 45.07 -37.50 7.28
C ARG A 198 44.44 -38.64 8.06
N TRP A 199 43.84 -39.56 7.32
CA TRP A 199 43.35 -40.83 7.83
C TRP A 199 44.33 -41.93 7.44
N GLY A 200 44.91 -42.65 8.41
CA GLY A 200 45.86 -43.73 8.12
C GLY A 200 46.04 -44.70 9.28
N ARG A 201 46.15 -46.01 8.97
CA ARG A 201 46.32 -47.10 9.96
C ARG A 201 45.29 -47.06 11.11
N GLY A 202 44.02 -46.77 10.78
CA GLY A 202 42.93 -46.73 11.75
C GLY A 202 42.96 -45.56 12.75
N LYS A 203 43.85 -44.58 12.57
CA LYS A 203 43.94 -43.39 13.43
C LYS A 203 43.80 -42.10 12.61
N PHE A 204 43.09 -41.13 13.19
CA PHE A 204 42.92 -39.79 12.62
C PHE A 204 44.06 -38.88 13.13
N TYR A 205 44.87 -38.32 12.22
CA TYR A 205 45.97 -37.43 12.58
C TYR A 205 45.71 -36.02 12.06
N VAL A 206 45.82 -35.04 12.97
CA VAL A 206 45.70 -33.60 12.66
C VAL A 206 46.94 -32.89 13.19
N GLU A 207 47.60 -32.10 12.34
CA GLU A 207 48.75 -31.27 12.74
C GLU A 207 48.37 -30.24 13.83
N ASP A 208 49.28 -29.93 14.77
CA ASP A 208 48.98 -29.05 15.92
C ASP A 208 48.46 -27.66 15.53
N ARG A 209 49.03 -27.02 14.49
CA ARG A 209 48.55 -25.70 14.02
C ARG A 209 47.16 -25.78 13.39
N ALA A 210 46.90 -26.81 12.58
CA ALA A 210 45.60 -27.05 11.97
C ALA A 210 44.53 -27.38 13.04
N ARG A 211 44.90 -28.19 14.04
CA ARG A 211 44.03 -28.51 15.18
C ARG A 211 43.62 -27.26 15.95
N LEU A 212 44.58 -26.39 16.29
CA LEU A 212 44.28 -25.16 17.03
C LEU A 212 43.42 -24.20 16.19
N HIS A 213 43.74 -24.02 14.91
CA HIS A 213 42.97 -23.11 14.03
C HIS A 213 41.52 -23.59 13.85
N LEU A 214 41.31 -24.87 13.56
CA LEU A 214 39.96 -25.46 13.44
C LEU A 214 39.21 -25.42 14.77
N ALA A 215 39.90 -25.63 15.90
CA ALA A 215 39.29 -25.51 17.21
C ALA A 215 38.88 -24.07 17.55
N ILE A 216 39.65 -23.05 17.14
CA ILE A 216 39.27 -21.64 17.28
C ILE A 216 38.02 -21.34 16.45
N LEU A 217 37.98 -21.79 15.20
CA LEU A 217 36.81 -21.59 14.34
C LEU A 217 35.56 -22.30 14.89
N LEU A 218 35.71 -23.54 15.35
CA LEU A 218 34.60 -24.29 15.97
C LEU A 218 34.18 -23.69 17.32
N ALA A 219 35.11 -23.22 18.14
CA ALA A 219 34.78 -22.53 19.39
C ALA A 219 34.04 -21.21 19.11
N PHE A 220 34.47 -20.45 18.10
CA PHE A 220 33.76 -19.24 17.67
C PHE A 220 32.36 -19.55 17.13
N PHE A 221 32.20 -20.62 16.34
CA PHE A 221 30.88 -21.11 15.93
C PHE A 221 29.97 -21.40 17.14
N LEU A 222 30.49 -22.10 18.15
CA LEU A 222 29.75 -22.41 19.37
C LEU A 222 29.41 -21.14 20.16
N VAL A 223 30.29 -20.13 20.22
CA VAL A 223 29.98 -18.83 20.83
C VAL A 223 28.88 -18.12 20.07
N LEU A 224 28.93 -18.07 18.73
CA LEU A 224 27.87 -17.48 17.92
C LEU A 224 26.53 -18.18 18.14
N MET A 225 26.51 -19.52 18.23
CA MET A 225 25.32 -20.28 18.61
C MET A 225 24.82 -19.91 20.01
N GLY A 226 25.72 -19.72 20.98
CA GLY A 226 25.33 -19.28 22.32
C GLY A 226 24.72 -17.88 22.33
N VAL A 227 25.27 -16.96 21.53
CA VAL A 227 24.72 -15.61 21.33
C VAL A 227 23.37 -15.68 20.61
N GLN A 228 23.18 -16.62 19.69
CA GLN A 228 21.91 -16.85 19.00
C GLN A 228 20.82 -17.24 19.99
N PHE A 229 21.09 -18.24 20.85
CA PHE A 229 20.15 -18.60 21.92
C PHE A 229 19.85 -17.44 22.87
N TRP A 230 20.85 -16.59 23.15
CA TRP A 230 20.64 -15.41 23.97
C TRP A 230 19.69 -14.40 23.32
N PHE A 231 19.76 -14.19 22.01
CA PHE A 231 18.85 -13.26 21.31
C PHE A 231 17.50 -13.88 20.97
N GLU A 232 17.41 -15.21 20.79
CA GLU A 232 16.15 -15.92 20.54
C GLU A 232 15.13 -15.72 21.67
N ARG A 233 15.57 -15.43 22.90
CA ARG A 233 14.64 -15.11 24.00
C ARG A 233 13.77 -13.88 23.71
N TYR A 234 14.29 -12.92 22.96
CA TYR A 234 13.54 -11.72 22.56
C TYR A 234 12.65 -12.02 21.35
N ALA A 235 13.10 -12.90 20.45
CA ALA A 235 12.28 -13.36 19.32
C ALA A 235 11.04 -14.14 19.79
N LEU A 236 11.11 -14.85 20.93
CA LEU A 236 9.93 -15.50 21.52
C LEU A 236 8.79 -14.52 21.80
N LEU A 237 9.09 -13.28 22.18
CA LEU A 237 8.06 -12.27 22.41
C LEU A 237 7.41 -11.79 21.10
N LEU A 238 7.99 -12.06 19.93
CA LEU A 238 7.40 -11.69 18.64
C LEU A 238 6.43 -12.74 18.12
N ASP A 239 6.83 -14.01 18.15
CA ASP A 239 6.10 -15.09 17.46
C ASP A 239 5.24 -15.95 18.41
N GLY A 240 5.56 -16.03 19.72
CA GLY A 240 4.84 -16.85 20.70
C GLY A 240 4.86 -18.36 20.43
N THR A 241 4.51 -19.19 21.43
CA THR A 241 4.32 -20.64 21.19
C THR A 241 3.14 -21.28 21.94
N SER A 242 2.32 -20.50 22.63
CA SER A 242 1.20 -21.03 23.42
C SER A 242 0.15 -21.71 22.53
N GLY A 243 -0.49 -22.75 23.07
CA GLY A 243 -1.68 -23.36 22.46
C GLY A 243 -2.88 -22.41 22.42
N VAL A 244 -2.88 -21.36 23.24
CA VAL A 244 -3.91 -20.31 23.27
C VAL A 244 -3.62 -19.30 22.16
N SER A 245 -4.24 -19.48 20.99
CA SER A 245 -4.12 -18.55 19.85
C SER A 245 -2.70 -18.27 19.34
N GLY A 246 -1.70 -19.08 19.70
CA GLY A 246 -0.32 -18.91 19.25
C GLY A 246 0.45 -17.78 19.94
N ILE A 247 -0.06 -17.22 21.04
CA ILE A 247 0.56 -16.06 21.71
C ILE A 247 1.78 -16.46 22.56
N PHE A 248 2.54 -15.47 23.05
CA PHE A 248 3.55 -15.70 24.07
C PHE A 248 2.89 -16.18 25.37
N GLY A 249 3.33 -17.31 25.93
CA GLY A 249 2.66 -17.93 27.09
C GLY A 249 3.57 -18.29 28.27
N TYR A 250 2.99 -18.95 29.26
CA TYR A 250 3.67 -19.36 30.49
C TYR A 250 4.90 -20.23 30.23
N THR A 251 4.77 -21.22 29.34
CA THR A 251 5.89 -22.11 28.99
C THR A 251 7.02 -21.34 28.32
N ASP A 252 6.72 -20.29 27.56
CA ASP A 252 7.75 -19.44 26.93
C ASP A 252 8.54 -18.70 28.01
N ALA A 253 7.84 -18.01 28.91
CA ALA A 253 8.45 -17.23 29.98
C ALA A 253 9.23 -18.07 31.00
N GLN A 254 8.61 -19.14 31.51
CA GLN A 254 9.12 -19.87 32.68
C GLN A 254 9.92 -21.13 32.33
N ALA A 255 9.85 -21.61 31.08
CA ALA A 255 10.62 -22.77 30.64
C ALA A 255 11.57 -22.45 29.48
N ARG A 256 11.08 -21.86 28.37
CA ARG A 256 11.92 -21.64 27.18
C ARG A 256 13.00 -20.59 27.39
N ILE A 257 12.68 -19.44 28.02
CA ILE A 257 13.69 -18.42 28.30
C ILE A 257 14.84 -18.98 29.17
N PRO A 258 14.58 -19.65 30.32
CA PRO A 258 15.64 -20.31 31.11
C PRO A 258 16.41 -21.39 30.33
N THR A 259 15.71 -22.16 29.48
CA THR A 259 16.34 -23.14 28.58
C THR A 259 17.33 -22.47 27.64
N LEU A 260 16.95 -21.38 26.98
CA LEU A 260 17.82 -20.63 26.07
C LEU A 260 19.04 -20.07 26.80
N GLN A 261 18.86 -19.51 27.99
CA GLN A 261 19.97 -19.04 28.84
C GLN A 261 20.93 -20.18 29.20
N THR A 262 20.40 -21.36 29.51
CA THR A 262 21.20 -22.55 29.82
C THR A 262 21.97 -23.04 28.59
N LEU A 263 21.34 -23.03 27.42
CA LEU A 263 22.00 -23.37 26.15
C LEU A 263 23.12 -22.39 25.81
N THR A 264 22.93 -21.09 26.05
CA THR A 264 24.00 -20.08 25.94
C THR A 264 25.21 -20.44 26.81
N ALA A 265 24.97 -20.85 28.05
CA ALA A 265 26.03 -21.27 28.96
C ALA A 265 26.73 -22.56 28.48
N ILE A 266 25.96 -23.57 28.04
CA ILE A 266 26.51 -24.82 27.49
C ILE A 266 27.38 -24.55 26.26
N CYS A 267 26.89 -23.74 25.32
CA CYS A 267 27.65 -23.34 24.14
C CYS A 267 28.97 -22.64 24.50
N SER A 268 28.93 -21.74 25.48
CA SER A 268 30.12 -21.02 25.97
C SER A 268 31.13 -21.97 26.63
N LEU A 269 30.66 -22.90 27.47
CA LEU A 269 31.50 -23.93 28.10
C LEU A 269 32.08 -24.92 27.08
N SER A 270 31.28 -25.34 26.10
CA SER A 270 31.70 -26.19 24.99
C SER A 270 32.76 -25.51 24.14
N ALA A 271 32.67 -24.19 23.89
CA ALA A 271 33.71 -23.44 23.20
C ALA A 271 35.05 -23.49 23.95
N VAL A 272 35.03 -23.29 25.28
CA VAL A 272 36.22 -23.45 26.14
C VAL A 272 36.74 -24.89 26.11
N GLY A 273 35.86 -25.88 26.17
CA GLY A 273 36.18 -27.30 26.09
C GLY A 273 36.87 -27.71 24.78
N VAL A 274 36.41 -27.17 23.65
CA VAL A 274 37.03 -27.36 22.33
C VAL A 274 38.45 -26.77 22.28
N LEU A 275 38.64 -25.55 22.79
CA LEU A 275 39.97 -24.92 22.87
C LEU A 275 40.91 -25.70 23.79
N TRP A 276 40.40 -26.17 24.94
CA TRP A 276 41.15 -26.97 25.89
C TRP A 276 41.55 -28.33 25.30
N SER A 277 40.63 -29.00 24.59
CA SER A 277 40.88 -30.22 23.82
C SER A 277 42.03 -30.02 22.82
N ALA A 278 42.00 -28.93 22.06
CA ALA A 278 43.04 -28.62 21.07
C ALA A 278 44.40 -28.39 21.71
N LYS A 279 44.44 -27.66 22.84
CA LYS A 279 45.67 -27.36 23.60
C LYS A 279 46.27 -28.62 24.25
N LYS A 280 45.43 -29.48 24.83
CA LYS A 280 45.85 -30.71 25.54
C LYS A 280 45.99 -31.93 24.63
N LYS A 281 45.57 -31.83 23.36
CA LYS A 281 45.61 -32.90 22.36
C LYS A 281 44.76 -34.13 22.75
N LEU A 282 43.70 -33.90 23.52
CA LEU A 282 42.75 -34.94 23.96
C LEU A 282 41.48 -34.84 23.13
N ILE A 283 41.00 -35.94 22.53
CA ILE A 283 39.77 -35.92 21.73
C ILE A 283 38.49 -35.96 22.60
N ALA A 284 38.59 -36.52 23.82
CA ALA A 284 37.46 -36.68 24.72
C ALA A 284 36.72 -35.37 25.06
N PRO A 285 37.40 -34.23 25.33
CA PRO A 285 36.70 -32.97 25.64
C PRO A 285 36.04 -32.35 24.42
N LEU A 286 36.56 -32.59 23.20
CA LEU A 286 35.90 -32.18 21.95
C LEU A 286 34.60 -32.96 21.76
N ILE A 287 34.65 -34.29 21.84
CA ILE A 287 33.46 -35.15 21.72
C ILE A 287 32.46 -34.81 22.83
N GLY A 288 32.93 -34.67 24.06
CA GLY A 288 32.10 -34.28 25.20
C GLY A 288 31.41 -32.94 24.99
N SER A 289 32.12 -31.93 24.46
CA SER A 289 31.53 -30.61 24.15
C SER A 289 30.45 -30.71 23.08
N LEU A 290 30.69 -31.44 21.99
CA LEU A 290 29.72 -31.61 20.90
C LEU A 290 28.49 -32.40 21.34
N VAL A 291 28.69 -33.50 22.09
CA VAL A 291 27.61 -34.31 22.64
C VAL A 291 26.81 -33.52 23.67
N MET A 292 27.47 -32.76 24.55
CA MET A 292 26.79 -31.92 25.54
C MET A 292 25.94 -30.84 24.88
N THR A 293 26.45 -30.15 23.85
CA THR A 293 25.66 -29.17 23.10
C THR A 293 24.48 -29.84 22.39
N GLY A 294 24.71 -30.96 21.69
CA GLY A 294 23.65 -31.69 20.98
C GLY A 294 22.55 -32.23 21.92
N LEU A 295 22.96 -32.87 23.02
CA LEU A 295 22.02 -33.34 24.05
C LEU A 295 21.32 -32.18 24.76
N GLY A 296 22.01 -31.07 25.00
CA GLY A 296 21.42 -29.86 25.57
C GLY A 296 20.27 -29.34 24.70
N VAL A 297 20.49 -29.20 23.39
CA VAL A 297 19.45 -28.73 22.46
C VAL A 297 18.25 -29.66 22.45
N VAL A 298 18.43 -30.97 22.53
CA VAL A 298 17.31 -31.93 22.55
C VAL A 298 16.62 -31.96 23.91
N LEU A 299 17.35 -32.25 24.98
CA LEU A 299 16.79 -32.50 26.31
C LEU A 299 16.31 -31.20 26.99
N ILE A 300 17.13 -30.15 26.94
CA ILE A 300 16.80 -28.87 27.58
C ILE A 300 15.97 -28.01 26.63
N GLY A 301 16.31 -28.01 25.34
CA GLY A 301 15.63 -27.22 24.31
C GLY A 301 14.18 -27.64 24.03
N GLN A 302 13.93 -28.95 23.97
CA GLN A 302 12.62 -29.48 23.54
C GLN A 302 11.90 -30.24 24.65
N VAL A 303 12.58 -31.15 25.34
CA VAL A 303 11.92 -32.03 26.33
C VAL A 303 11.47 -31.26 27.57
N TYR A 304 12.29 -30.36 28.12
CA TYR A 304 11.94 -29.61 29.34
C TYR A 304 10.72 -28.67 29.14
N PRO A 305 10.66 -27.79 28.12
CA PRO A 305 9.46 -26.99 27.87
C PRO A 305 8.21 -27.85 27.62
N GLY A 306 8.34 -28.95 26.87
CA GLY A 306 7.24 -29.88 26.64
C GLY A 306 6.72 -30.53 27.92
N PHE A 307 7.60 -30.82 28.87
CA PHE A 307 7.22 -31.32 30.20
C PHE A 307 6.44 -30.26 31.00
N ILE A 308 6.93 -29.01 31.04
CA ILE A 308 6.24 -27.92 31.75
C ILE A 308 4.86 -27.66 31.13
N GLN A 309 4.75 -27.64 29.81
CA GLN A 309 3.47 -27.50 29.10
C GLN A 309 2.49 -28.58 29.54
N ARG A 310 2.90 -29.86 29.43
CA ARG A 310 2.01 -31.01 29.65
C ARG A 310 1.58 -31.19 31.10
N PHE A 311 2.48 -30.94 32.06
CA PHE A 311 2.24 -31.29 33.47
C PHE A 311 1.93 -30.10 34.38
N ARG A 312 2.19 -28.86 33.95
CA ARG A 312 1.92 -27.66 34.76
C ARG A 312 0.92 -26.71 34.11
N VAL A 313 1.08 -26.43 32.81
CA VAL A 313 0.23 -25.47 32.10
C VAL A 313 -1.11 -26.10 31.71
N GLU A 314 -1.12 -27.17 30.92
CA GLU A 314 -2.37 -27.79 30.44
C GLU A 314 -3.39 -28.12 31.56
N PRO A 315 -2.99 -28.60 32.76
CA PRO A 315 -3.95 -28.83 33.85
C PRO A 315 -4.55 -27.55 34.47
N ASN A 316 -3.81 -26.42 34.42
CA ASN A 316 -4.16 -25.13 35.05
C ASN A 316 -3.96 -23.98 34.04
N GLU A 317 -4.46 -24.16 32.81
CA GLU A 317 -4.08 -23.32 31.66
C GLU A 317 -4.52 -21.87 31.86
N LEU A 318 -5.78 -21.64 32.28
CA LEU A 318 -6.30 -20.30 32.52
C LEU A 318 -5.47 -19.54 33.55
N GLU A 319 -5.22 -20.12 34.73
CA GLU A 319 -4.44 -19.45 35.80
C GLU A 319 -3.00 -19.18 35.34
N SER A 320 -2.38 -20.12 34.64
CA SER A 320 -1.00 -20.00 34.18
C SER A 320 -0.85 -18.97 33.06
N GLU A 321 -1.81 -18.93 32.12
CA GLU A 321 -1.74 -18.10 30.91
C GLU A 321 -2.32 -16.68 31.11
N THR A 322 -3.14 -16.46 32.15
CA THR A 322 -3.80 -15.16 32.44
C THR A 322 -2.90 -13.93 32.25
N PRO A 323 -1.74 -13.80 32.92
CA PRO A 323 -0.93 -12.59 32.78
C PRO A 323 -0.40 -12.37 31.36
N TYR A 324 -0.11 -13.45 30.62
CA TYR A 324 0.41 -13.34 29.26
C TYR A 324 -0.70 -13.03 28.24
N ILE A 325 -1.93 -13.51 28.49
CA ILE A 325 -3.11 -13.11 27.75
C ILE A 325 -3.37 -11.61 27.96
N GLU A 326 -3.30 -11.11 29.20
CA GLU A 326 -3.47 -9.67 29.49
C GLU A 326 -2.43 -8.80 28.77
N PHE A 327 -1.15 -9.19 28.80
CA PHE A 327 -0.12 -8.50 28.03
C PHE A 327 -0.40 -8.53 26.53
N ASN A 328 -0.83 -9.68 26.01
CA ASN A 328 -1.17 -9.80 24.60
C ASN A 328 -2.37 -8.93 24.20
N LEU A 329 -3.41 -8.84 25.05
CA LEU A 329 -4.55 -7.96 24.83
C LEU A 329 -4.10 -6.49 24.78
N GLU A 330 -3.30 -6.05 25.75
CA GLU A 330 -2.76 -4.69 25.83
C GLU A 330 -1.89 -4.34 24.61
N PHE A 331 -0.86 -5.15 24.34
CA PHE A 331 0.09 -4.90 23.26
C PHE A 331 -0.55 -5.06 21.87
N THR A 332 -1.52 -5.96 21.68
CA THR A 332 -2.24 -6.07 20.40
C THR A 332 -3.14 -4.85 20.19
N ARG A 333 -3.93 -4.45 21.20
CA ARG A 333 -4.78 -3.25 21.10
C ARG A 333 -3.93 -2.01 20.85
N TYR A 334 -2.83 -1.85 21.57
CA TYR A 334 -1.87 -0.78 21.27
C TYR A 334 -1.31 -0.92 19.85
N GLY A 335 -0.81 -2.08 19.45
CA GLY A 335 -0.22 -2.33 18.13
C GLY A 335 -1.08 -1.87 16.94
N PHE A 336 -2.40 -2.01 17.05
CA PHE A 336 -3.36 -1.66 15.99
C PHE A 336 -4.16 -0.37 16.22
N GLY A 337 -3.77 0.46 17.19
CA GLY A 337 -4.39 1.77 17.43
C GLY A 337 -5.78 1.66 18.07
N LEU A 338 -5.98 0.64 18.91
CA LEU A 338 -7.23 0.34 19.62
C LEU A 338 -7.11 0.56 21.14
N ALA A 339 -5.97 1.07 21.61
CA ALA A 339 -5.77 1.41 23.02
C ALA A 339 -6.62 2.61 23.45
N GLU A 340 -6.79 3.59 22.54
CA GLU A 340 -7.59 4.80 22.76
C GLU A 340 -9.02 4.69 22.19
N LEU A 341 -9.43 3.49 21.76
CA LEU A 341 -10.79 3.24 21.27
C LEU A 341 -11.80 3.59 22.37
N GLU A 342 -12.67 4.56 22.09
CA GLU A 342 -13.74 4.93 23.01
C GLU A 342 -14.84 3.86 22.97
N ARG A 343 -15.23 3.34 24.13
CA ARG A 343 -16.27 2.30 24.23
C ARG A 343 -17.50 2.86 24.93
N LYS A 344 -18.66 2.74 24.29
CA LYS A 344 -19.96 3.22 24.79
C LYS A 344 -20.98 2.09 24.73
N SER A 345 -21.88 2.02 25.71
CA SER A 345 -23.06 1.16 25.60
C SER A 345 -24.12 1.90 24.77
N PHE A 346 -24.72 1.22 23.80
CA PHE A 346 -25.89 1.73 23.10
C PHE A 346 -27.15 1.42 23.93
N GLU A 347 -27.86 2.45 24.37
CA GLU A 347 -29.11 2.31 25.13
C GLU A 347 -30.29 2.13 24.18
N TYR A 348 -30.56 0.87 23.81
CA TYR A 348 -31.68 0.55 22.94
C TYR A 348 -32.99 0.45 23.71
N GLU A 349 -34.02 1.15 23.23
CA GLU A 349 -35.36 1.11 23.81
C GLU A 349 -36.38 0.66 22.76
N VAL A 350 -36.89 -0.58 22.91
CA VAL A 350 -37.80 -1.22 21.94
C VAL A 350 -39.06 -0.38 21.67
N ASP A 351 -39.67 0.18 22.72
CA ASP A 351 -40.96 0.88 22.65
C ASP A 351 -40.82 2.40 22.62
N SER A 352 -39.61 2.92 22.49
CA SER A 352 -39.37 4.37 22.38
C SER A 352 -39.89 4.92 21.06
N ALA A 353 -40.38 6.16 21.09
CA ALA A 353 -40.83 6.85 19.89
C ALA A 353 -39.63 7.16 18.97
N ILE A 354 -39.73 6.78 17.70
CA ILE A 354 -38.73 7.12 16.69
C ILE A 354 -38.93 8.57 16.27
N ASP A 355 -37.86 9.37 16.32
CA ASP A 355 -37.83 10.69 15.67
C ASP A 355 -37.61 10.50 14.15
N TRP A 356 -38.73 10.39 13.43
CA TRP A 356 -38.72 10.19 11.98
C TRP A 356 -38.19 11.38 11.20
N VAL A 357 -38.21 12.60 11.77
CA VAL A 357 -37.64 13.79 11.13
C VAL A 357 -36.11 13.70 11.17
N SER A 358 -35.55 13.37 12.34
CA SER A 358 -34.12 13.10 12.47
C SER A 358 -33.69 11.91 11.62
N ALA A 359 -34.50 10.84 11.53
CA ALA A 359 -34.21 9.70 10.67
C ALA A 359 -34.11 10.09 9.19
N ALA A 360 -35.07 10.88 8.70
CA ALA A 360 -35.05 11.37 7.32
C ALA A 360 -33.81 12.21 7.01
N GLN A 361 -33.44 13.11 7.92
CA GLN A 361 -32.24 13.94 7.78
C GLN A 361 -30.94 13.11 7.78
N GLN A 362 -30.86 12.05 8.59
CA GLN A 362 -29.68 11.18 8.58
C GLN A 362 -29.62 10.34 7.31
N PHE A 363 -30.75 9.80 6.85
CA PHE A 363 -30.77 9.02 5.61
C PHE A 363 -30.42 9.85 4.36
N SER A 364 -30.77 11.15 4.32
CA SER A 364 -30.37 12.03 3.21
C SER A 364 -28.86 12.28 3.15
N GLY A 365 -28.15 12.09 4.25
CA GLY A 365 -26.68 12.20 4.33
C GLY A 365 -25.94 10.91 3.98
N LEU A 366 -26.64 9.83 3.61
CA LEU A 366 -26.03 8.54 3.28
C LEU A 366 -25.91 8.36 1.76
N PRO A 367 -24.83 7.73 1.28
CA PRO A 367 -24.72 7.38 -0.12
C PRO A 367 -25.66 6.23 -0.46
N VAL A 368 -26.54 6.46 -1.43
CA VAL A 368 -27.49 5.45 -1.92
C VAL A 368 -26.94 4.68 -3.12
N TRP A 369 -25.78 5.09 -3.63
CA TRP A 369 -25.12 4.49 -4.78
C TRP A 369 -23.86 3.73 -4.34
N SER A 370 -23.71 2.49 -4.79
CA SER A 370 -22.45 1.77 -4.62
C SER A 370 -21.38 2.28 -5.59
N SER A 371 -20.11 2.19 -5.20
CA SER A 371 -18.99 2.60 -6.06
C SER A 371 -18.97 1.86 -7.40
N ASP A 372 -19.38 0.58 -7.43
CA ASP A 372 -19.42 -0.22 -8.66
C ASP A 372 -20.58 0.13 -9.58
N ALA A 373 -21.75 0.46 -9.00
CA ALA A 373 -22.88 0.97 -9.77
C ALA A 373 -22.50 2.29 -10.44
N LEU A 374 -21.93 3.23 -9.67
CA LEU A 374 -21.46 4.52 -10.19
C LEU A 374 -20.37 4.35 -11.25
N LEU A 375 -19.43 3.43 -11.03
CA LEU A 375 -18.35 3.19 -11.98
C LEU A 375 -18.90 2.71 -13.33
N THR A 376 -19.89 1.81 -13.31
CA THR A 376 -20.57 1.33 -14.51
C THR A 376 -21.29 2.48 -15.20
N THR A 377 -22.09 3.26 -14.45
CA THR A 377 -22.81 4.42 -14.99
C THR A 377 -21.87 5.45 -15.62
N TYR A 378 -20.74 5.77 -14.98
CA TYR A 378 -19.78 6.73 -15.51
C TYR A 378 -19.08 6.21 -16.77
N ARG A 379 -18.75 4.93 -16.85
CA ARG A 379 -18.20 4.34 -18.08
C ARG A 379 -19.16 4.47 -19.25
N GLU A 380 -20.42 4.13 -19.05
CA GLU A 380 -21.41 4.19 -20.13
C GLU A 380 -21.77 5.62 -20.56
N LEU A 381 -21.86 6.56 -19.61
CA LEU A 381 -22.32 7.92 -19.90
C LEU A 381 -21.18 8.92 -20.22
N GLU A 382 -20.04 8.77 -19.56
CA GLU A 382 -18.98 9.79 -19.54
C GLU A 382 -17.66 9.35 -20.20
N ALA A 383 -17.44 8.05 -20.42
CA ALA A 383 -16.28 7.54 -21.17
C ALA A 383 -16.57 7.51 -22.69
N ARG A 384 -17.06 8.65 -23.23
CA ARG A 384 -17.53 8.82 -24.63
C ARG A 384 -16.54 8.37 -25.71
N PHE A 385 -15.26 8.25 -25.35
CA PHE A 385 -14.20 7.79 -26.23
C PHE A 385 -13.54 6.54 -25.63
N PRO A 386 -13.23 5.51 -26.43
CA PRO A 386 -12.70 4.24 -25.92
C PRO A 386 -11.35 4.36 -25.21
N TYR A 387 -10.57 5.41 -25.49
CA TYR A 387 -9.29 5.69 -24.86
C TYR A 387 -9.42 6.48 -23.54
N TYR A 388 -10.63 6.79 -23.08
CA TYR A 388 -10.90 7.24 -21.72
C TYR A 388 -11.61 6.14 -20.94
N ASP A 389 -11.24 5.96 -19.67
CA ASP A 389 -11.89 5.04 -18.76
C ASP A 389 -11.78 5.55 -17.32
N PHE A 390 -12.66 5.06 -16.46
CA PHE A 390 -12.64 5.28 -15.02
C PHE A 390 -12.13 4.03 -14.32
N ARG A 391 -11.35 4.20 -13.26
CA ARG A 391 -10.79 3.06 -12.51
C ARG A 391 -11.52 2.81 -11.19
N THR A 392 -11.95 3.87 -10.53
CA THR A 392 -12.60 3.85 -9.23
C THR A 392 -13.46 5.10 -9.08
N VAL A 393 -14.48 5.04 -8.24
CA VAL A 393 -15.31 6.15 -7.82
C VAL A 393 -15.14 6.32 -6.32
N ALA A 394 -14.77 7.52 -5.88
CA ALA A 394 -14.65 7.85 -4.47
C ALA A 394 -15.88 8.63 -4.02
N ILE A 395 -16.39 8.32 -2.83
CA ILE A 395 -17.41 9.12 -2.17
C ILE A 395 -16.71 10.05 -1.17
N ASP A 396 -17.04 11.33 -1.21
CA ASP A 396 -16.57 12.34 -0.28
C ASP A 396 -17.68 13.37 0.00
N ARG A 397 -17.39 14.38 0.81
CA ARG A 397 -18.31 15.47 1.17
C ARG A 397 -17.90 16.79 0.54
N TYR A 398 -18.89 17.55 0.10
CA TYR A 398 -18.72 18.94 -0.33
C TYR A 398 -19.80 19.82 0.30
N ASP A 399 -19.47 21.07 0.55
CA ASP A 399 -20.39 22.03 1.17
C ASP A 399 -21.42 22.51 0.13
N GLY A 400 -22.69 22.21 0.37
CA GLY A 400 -23.82 22.69 -0.40
C GLY A 400 -24.59 23.81 0.31
N PRO A 401 -25.61 24.40 -0.34
CA PRO A 401 -26.39 25.51 0.21
C PRO A 401 -27.11 25.18 1.54
N GLU A 402 -27.53 23.92 1.70
CA GLU A 402 -28.26 23.43 2.87
C GLU A 402 -27.37 22.65 3.86
N GLY A 403 -26.07 22.56 3.57
CA GLY A 403 -25.09 21.82 4.37
C GLY A 403 -24.25 20.85 3.53
N PRO A 404 -23.35 20.10 4.18
CA PRO A 404 -22.49 19.12 3.51
C PRO A 404 -23.30 17.98 2.89
N VAL A 405 -22.99 17.63 1.65
CA VAL A 405 -23.65 16.55 0.90
C VAL A 405 -22.64 15.50 0.40
N PRO A 406 -23.01 14.21 0.38
CA PRO A 406 -22.19 13.17 -0.24
C PRO A 406 -22.10 13.35 -1.77
N VAL A 407 -20.89 13.39 -2.29
CA VAL A 407 -20.57 13.50 -3.71
C VAL A 407 -19.71 12.30 -4.12
N ALA A 408 -20.09 11.68 -5.24
CA ALA A 408 -19.27 10.70 -5.92
C ALA A 408 -18.37 11.41 -6.93
N LEU A 409 -17.08 11.11 -6.91
CA LEU A 409 -16.06 11.68 -7.79
C LEU A 409 -15.22 10.59 -8.46
N ALA A 410 -15.02 10.70 -9.76
CA ALA A 410 -14.12 9.84 -10.51
C ALA A 410 -13.32 10.65 -11.53
N VAL A 411 -12.18 10.13 -11.95
CA VAL A 411 -11.30 10.83 -12.91
C VAL A 411 -11.26 10.07 -14.21
N ARG A 412 -11.44 10.77 -15.33
CA ARG A 412 -11.26 10.20 -16.68
C ARG A 412 -9.77 10.02 -16.92
N GLU A 413 -9.29 8.79 -16.81
CA GLU A 413 -7.90 8.44 -17.11
C GLU A 413 -7.79 7.87 -18.53
N ILE A 414 -6.59 7.92 -19.12
CA ILE A 414 -6.34 7.28 -20.41
C ILE A 414 -6.40 5.75 -20.27
N GLU A 415 -7.05 5.06 -21.19
CA GLU A 415 -6.98 3.61 -21.38
C GLU A 415 -6.14 3.29 -22.63
N PRO A 416 -4.86 2.90 -22.48
CA PRO A 416 -3.97 2.66 -23.62
C PRO A 416 -4.44 1.57 -24.58
N LEU A 417 -5.25 0.61 -24.11
CA LEU A 417 -5.84 -0.45 -24.94
C LEU A 417 -7.03 0.04 -25.77
N GLY A 418 -7.65 1.15 -25.38
CA GLY A 418 -8.75 1.79 -26.09
C GLY A 418 -8.34 2.68 -27.26
N ILE A 419 -7.03 2.89 -27.46
CA ILE A 419 -6.49 3.63 -28.60
C ILE A 419 -6.61 2.75 -29.86
N GLN A 420 -7.43 3.18 -30.83
CA GLN A 420 -7.72 2.40 -32.05
C GLN A 420 -6.48 2.08 -32.89
N ASP A 421 -5.54 3.04 -33.00
CA ASP A 421 -4.24 2.87 -33.66
C ASP A 421 -3.11 3.00 -32.63
N PRO A 422 -2.80 1.95 -31.86
CA PRO A 422 -1.88 2.01 -30.74
C PRO A 422 -0.40 1.97 -31.17
N ASN A 423 0.00 2.89 -32.05
CA ASN A 423 1.39 3.07 -32.44
C ASN A 423 2.17 3.88 -31.39
N TRP A 424 3.50 3.86 -31.48
CA TRP A 424 4.38 4.53 -30.53
C TRP A 424 4.11 6.04 -30.42
N GLN A 425 3.87 6.73 -31.54
CA GLN A 425 3.59 8.17 -31.53
C GLN A 425 2.30 8.47 -30.77
N ASN A 426 1.24 7.70 -31.02
CA ASN A 426 -0.04 7.87 -30.35
C ASN A 426 0.07 7.60 -28.85
N ARG A 427 0.80 6.57 -28.43
CA ARG A 427 0.95 6.24 -27.00
C ARG A 427 1.85 7.19 -26.22
N ILE A 428 2.84 7.79 -26.89
CA ILE A 428 3.97 8.45 -26.21
C ILE A 428 4.08 9.96 -26.50
N LEU A 429 3.57 10.45 -27.64
CA LEU A 429 3.73 11.84 -28.08
C LEU A 429 2.43 12.63 -28.28
N ARG A 430 1.34 11.97 -28.67
CA ARG A 430 0.09 12.68 -29.03
C ARG A 430 -0.66 13.08 -27.77
N GLU A 431 -0.65 14.37 -27.46
CA GLU A 431 -1.30 15.02 -26.31
C GLU A 431 -2.64 14.41 -25.90
N ARG A 432 -3.59 14.26 -26.82
CA ARG A 432 -4.92 13.65 -26.57
C ARG A 432 -4.88 12.26 -25.90
N TYR A 433 -3.79 11.51 -26.07
CA TYR A 433 -3.58 10.19 -25.49
C TYR A 433 -2.55 10.20 -24.35
N LEU A 434 -1.97 11.36 -24.03
CA LEU A 434 -1.04 11.54 -22.92
C LEU A 434 -1.74 12.01 -21.66
N GLU A 435 -2.87 12.69 -21.73
CA GLU A 435 -3.57 13.22 -20.57
C GLU A 435 -5.02 12.71 -20.47
N GLY A 436 -5.42 12.42 -19.24
CA GLY A 436 -6.82 12.24 -18.87
C GLY A 436 -7.61 13.55 -18.97
N MET A 437 -8.92 13.47 -18.69
CA MET A 437 -9.87 14.55 -18.93
C MET A 437 -10.73 14.82 -17.68
N GLY A 438 -10.09 15.42 -16.68
CA GLY A 438 -10.67 15.98 -15.48
C GLY A 438 -11.50 14.98 -14.67
N ALA A 439 -12.32 15.53 -13.78
CA ALA A 439 -13.21 14.75 -12.96
C ALA A 439 -14.64 14.69 -13.52
N VAL A 440 -15.36 13.66 -13.09
CA VAL A 440 -16.81 13.53 -13.17
C VAL A 440 -17.32 13.48 -11.75
N ALA A 441 -18.35 14.27 -11.48
CA ALA A 441 -18.98 14.32 -10.17
C ALA A 441 -20.49 14.11 -10.30
N SER A 442 -21.08 13.41 -9.33
CA SER A 442 -22.52 13.34 -9.14
C SER A 442 -22.88 13.34 -7.66
N LEU A 443 -24.10 13.71 -7.31
CA LEU A 443 -24.59 13.50 -5.96
C LEU A 443 -24.65 11.98 -5.67
N ALA A 444 -24.20 11.59 -4.49
CA ALA A 444 -24.17 10.18 -4.07
C ALA A 444 -25.37 9.80 -3.19
N SER A 445 -26.11 10.77 -2.66
CA SER A 445 -27.29 10.52 -1.83
C SER A 445 -28.60 10.49 -2.62
N THR A 446 -28.69 11.13 -3.79
CA THR A 446 -29.94 11.38 -4.52
C THR A 446 -30.04 10.62 -5.84
N ARG A 447 -31.24 10.61 -6.46
CA ARG A 447 -31.47 10.12 -7.83
C ARG A 447 -32.30 11.09 -8.68
N THR A 448 -32.15 11.01 -9.99
CA THR A 448 -33.07 11.63 -10.95
C THR A 448 -34.35 10.78 -11.10
N PRO A 449 -35.42 11.33 -11.69
CA PRO A 449 -36.65 10.59 -11.97
C PRO A 449 -36.44 9.33 -12.82
N GLU A 450 -35.45 9.35 -13.72
CA GLU A 450 -35.06 8.21 -14.55
C GLU A 450 -34.32 7.12 -13.76
N GLY A 451 -34.00 7.37 -12.49
CA GLY A 451 -33.28 6.44 -11.63
C GLY A 451 -31.77 6.47 -11.85
N ARG A 452 -31.20 7.63 -12.22
CA ARG A 452 -29.75 7.83 -12.43
C ARG A 452 -29.15 8.76 -11.37
N PRO A 453 -27.83 8.76 -11.16
CA PRO A 453 -27.20 9.71 -10.26
C PRO A 453 -27.27 11.14 -10.85
N PRO A 454 -27.68 12.17 -10.08
CA PRO A 454 -27.71 13.55 -10.58
C PRO A 454 -26.29 14.08 -10.77
N MET A 455 -25.94 14.38 -12.01
CA MET A 455 -24.59 14.85 -12.36
C MET A 455 -24.35 16.28 -11.85
N LEU A 456 -23.13 16.52 -11.38
CA LEU A 456 -22.63 17.83 -10.94
C LEU A 456 -21.57 18.36 -11.92
N ILE A 457 -20.64 17.50 -12.34
CA ILE A 457 -19.65 17.77 -13.38
C ILE A 457 -19.76 16.67 -14.43
N SER A 458 -19.94 17.05 -15.70
CA SER A 458 -20.15 16.13 -16.82
C SER A 458 -19.56 16.68 -18.12
N GLY A 459 -19.36 15.83 -19.14
CA GLY A 459 -18.94 16.25 -20.47
C GLY A 459 -17.43 16.21 -20.74
N ILE A 460 -17.07 16.46 -22.00
CA ILE A 460 -15.68 16.50 -22.49
C ILE A 460 -15.55 17.75 -23.40
N PRO A 461 -14.88 18.83 -22.96
CA PRO A 461 -14.27 19.02 -21.63
C PRO A 461 -15.30 18.99 -20.49
N PRO A 462 -14.87 18.68 -19.25
CA PRO A 462 -15.75 18.69 -18.08
C PRO A 462 -16.23 20.10 -17.77
N ASP A 463 -17.52 20.25 -17.51
CA ASP A 463 -18.16 21.50 -17.10
C ASP A 463 -19.27 21.20 -16.08
N ALA A 464 -19.77 22.24 -15.41
CA ALA A 464 -20.92 22.13 -14.53
C ALA A 464 -22.12 21.57 -15.31
N ALA A 465 -22.74 20.52 -14.77
CA ALA A 465 -23.89 19.90 -15.41
C ALA A 465 -25.08 20.87 -15.44
N ALA A 466 -25.85 20.82 -16.53
CA ALA A 466 -27.00 21.71 -16.69
C ALA A 466 -28.02 21.52 -15.56
N GLY A 467 -28.31 22.60 -14.82
CA GLY A 467 -29.24 22.57 -13.69
C GLY A 467 -28.64 22.08 -12.37
N ALA A 468 -27.34 21.78 -12.31
CA ALA A 468 -26.67 21.46 -11.07
C ALA A 468 -26.58 22.69 -10.14
N SER A 469 -26.76 22.46 -8.84
CA SER A 469 -26.47 23.48 -7.82
C SER A 469 -24.97 23.54 -7.59
N PRO A 470 -24.35 24.74 -7.57
CA PRO A 470 -22.92 24.87 -7.31
C PRO A 470 -22.60 24.40 -5.89
N LEU A 471 -21.54 23.62 -5.75
CA LEU A 471 -20.98 23.20 -4.46
C LEU A 471 -19.65 23.91 -4.23
N GLU A 472 -19.41 24.37 -3.00
CA GLU A 472 -18.15 25.02 -2.65
C GLU A 472 -16.99 24.02 -2.75
N GLY A 473 -15.89 24.43 -3.38
CA GLY A 473 -14.69 23.59 -3.56
C GLY A 473 -14.77 22.56 -4.70
N LEU A 474 -15.91 22.45 -5.41
CA LEU A 474 -16.07 21.57 -6.57
C LEU A 474 -15.99 22.34 -7.89
N ASP A 475 -14.96 23.18 -8.04
CA ASP A 475 -14.71 23.94 -9.27
C ASP A 475 -13.43 23.45 -9.96
N LEU A 476 -13.53 23.11 -11.25
CA LEU A 476 -12.46 22.50 -12.02
C LEU A 476 -12.02 23.43 -13.16
N GLU A 477 -10.98 24.22 -12.90
CA GLU A 477 -10.36 25.11 -13.88
C GLU A 477 -9.47 24.34 -14.88
N PHE A 478 -8.77 23.30 -14.42
CA PHE A 478 -7.89 22.47 -15.25
C PHE A 478 -8.49 21.09 -15.51
N SER A 479 -8.71 20.78 -16.78
CA SER A 479 -9.18 19.47 -17.22
C SER A 479 -8.06 18.44 -17.41
N GLN A 480 -6.80 18.86 -17.50
CA GLN A 480 -5.69 17.95 -17.81
C GLN A 480 -5.36 17.04 -16.62
N VAL A 481 -5.13 15.75 -16.87
CA VAL A 481 -4.69 14.80 -15.83
C VAL A 481 -3.56 13.91 -16.36
N PHE A 482 -2.32 14.22 -15.99
CA PHE A 482 -1.14 13.45 -16.41
C PHE A 482 -0.86 12.24 -15.52
N PHE A 483 -1.17 12.37 -14.23
CA PHE A 483 -0.93 11.36 -13.21
C PHE A 483 -2.25 10.82 -12.70
N GLY A 484 -2.37 9.50 -12.64
CA GLY A 484 -3.59 8.80 -12.27
C GLY A 484 -3.32 7.52 -11.49
N THR A 485 -4.36 6.75 -11.25
CA THR A 485 -4.28 5.48 -10.53
C THR A 485 -3.94 4.31 -11.46
N ARG A 486 -4.22 4.42 -12.77
CA ARG A 486 -3.90 3.41 -13.78
C ARG A 486 -2.41 3.38 -14.07
N THR A 487 -1.90 2.19 -14.34
CA THR A 487 -0.52 2.03 -14.82
C THR A 487 -0.45 2.55 -16.25
N GLN A 488 0.37 3.56 -16.47
CA GLN A 488 0.63 4.16 -17.79
C GLN A 488 2.09 3.97 -18.16
N ASP A 489 2.35 3.90 -19.47
CA ASP A 489 3.70 4.01 -20.01
C ASP A 489 4.30 5.40 -19.72
N TYR A 490 5.55 5.61 -20.11
CA TYR A 490 6.13 6.94 -20.09
C TYR A 490 5.48 7.81 -21.18
N ALA A 491 5.55 9.14 -21.02
CA ALA A 491 5.09 10.12 -21.99
C ALA A 491 6.24 11.07 -22.32
N VAL A 492 6.21 11.67 -23.51
CA VAL A 492 7.13 12.75 -23.87
C VAL A 492 6.34 13.94 -24.38
N VAL A 493 6.48 15.05 -23.67
CA VAL A 493 5.76 16.30 -23.92
C VAL A 493 6.71 17.30 -24.56
N ASN A 494 6.29 17.93 -25.66
CA ASN A 494 7.02 19.05 -26.26
C ASN A 494 6.39 20.37 -25.80
N PRO A 495 7.15 21.28 -25.19
CA PRO A 495 6.65 22.61 -24.85
C PRO A 495 6.52 23.45 -26.12
N SER A 496 5.40 23.31 -26.82
CA SER A 496 5.04 24.15 -27.97
C SER A 496 3.67 24.78 -27.75
N ALA A 497 3.47 25.99 -28.29
CA ALA A 497 2.24 26.76 -28.09
C ALA A 497 0.98 26.03 -28.58
N ASP A 498 1.14 25.12 -29.54
CA ASP A 498 0.04 24.34 -30.11
C ASP A 498 -0.32 23.07 -29.30
N GLN A 499 0.54 22.65 -28.35
CA GLN A 499 0.36 21.41 -27.58
C GLN A 499 0.03 21.62 -26.11
N PHE A 500 0.59 22.64 -25.46
CA PHE A 500 0.30 22.89 -24.04
C PHE A 500 0.19 24.38 -23.79
N GLN A 501 -1.01 24.82 -23.38
CA GLN A 501 -1.34 26.20 -23.10
C GLN A 501 -1.68 26.37 -21.62
N ALA A 502 -1.30 27.51 -21.05
CA ALA A 502 -1.79 27.94 -19.75
C ALA A 502 -3.26 28.38 -19.85
N LEU A 503 -3.93 28.57 -18.70
CA LEU A 503 -5.35 29.01 -18.67
C LEU A 503 -5.60 30.32 -19.42
N ASP A 504 -4.61 31.22 -19.47
CA ASP A 504 -4.69 32.49 -20.18
C ASP A 504 -4.40 32.38 -21.69
N GLY A 505 -4.20 31.15 -22.19
CA GLY A 505 -3.88 30.86 -23.59
C GLY A 505 -2.42 31.09 -23.97
N THR A 506 -1.54 31.42 -23.01
CA THR A 506 -0.09 31.54 -23.26
C THR A 506 0.59 30.17 -23.31
N LEU A 507 1.86 30.14 -23.70
CA LEU A 507 2.65 28.90 -23.72
C LEU A 507 2.73 28.32 -22.30
N GLY A 508 2.28 27.08 -22.13
CA GLY A 508 2.28 26.40 -20.84
C GLY A 508 3.69 26.28 -20.24
N VAL A 509 3.77 26.36 -18.92
CA VAL A 509 5.02 26.31 -18.16
C VAL A 509 5.22 24.92 -17.54
N PRO A 510 6.36 24.24 -17.80
CA PRO A 510 6.66 22.96 -17.15
C PRO A 510 6.72 23.08 -15.62
N GLY A 511 5.98 22.21 -14.93
CA GLY A 511 5.84 22.22 -13.46
C GLY A 511 4.72 23.12 -12.95
N VAL A 512 3.97 23.78 -13.84
CA VAL A 512 2.75 24.53 -13.50
C VAL A 512 1.59 24.00 -14.32
N ASP A 513 1.69 24.04 -15.65
CA ASP A 513 0.58 23.65 -16.55
C ASP A 513 0.67 22.19 -16.99
N PHE A 514 1.87 21.61 -17.00
CA PHE A 514 2.10 20.20 -17.30
C PHE A 514 3.34 19.68 -16.54
N PRO A 515 3.61 18.36 -16.51
CA PRO A 515 4.69 17.81 -15.71
C PRO A 515 6.07 18.30 -16.18
N LYS A 516 6.90 18.75 -15.23
CA LYS A 516 8.26 19.23 -15.54
C LYS A 516 9.12 18.18 -16.26
N GLY A 517 9.04 16.91 -15.82
CA GLY A 517 9.72 15.78 -16.47
C GLY A 517 11.26 15.90 -16.56
N ILE A 518 11.89 14.90 -17.16
CA ILE A 518 13.32 14.92 -17.49
C ILE A 518 13.47 15.51 -18.89
N GLU A 519 13.94 16.75 -19.00
CA GLU A 519 14.28 17.35 -20.29
C GLU A 519 15.21 16.42 -21.09
N LEU A 520 15.01 16.26 -22.40
CA LEU A 520 15.83 15.37 -23.21
C LEU A 520 17.23 15.93 -23.45
N GLY A 521 17.40 17.24 -23.61
CA GLY A 521 18.66 18.01 -23.60
C GLY A 521 19.73 17.63 -24.64
N SER A 522 20.23 16.38 -24.63
CA SER A 522 21.31 15.88 -25.48
C SER A 522 21.03 14.48 -26.03
N GLY A 523 21.70 14.13 -27.14
CA GLY A 523 21.61 12.79 -27.74
C GLY A 523 22.09 11.66 -26.83
N VAL A 524 23.03 11.93 -25.90
CA VAL A 524 23.49 10.95 -24.91
C VAL A 524 22.36 10.61 -23.92
N ARG A 525 21.66 11.63 -23.41
CA ARG A 525 20.52 11.44 -22.50
C ARG A 525 19.39 10.68 -23.19
N LYS A 526 19.06 11.02 -24.45
CA LYS A 526 18.12 10.25 -25.29
C LYS A 526 18.55 8.79 -25.42
N GLY A 527 19.84 8.53 -25.69
CA GLY A 527 20.40 7.17 -25.79
C GLY A 527 20.28 6.37 -24.47
N LEU A 528 20.53 7.01 -23.33
CA LEU A 528 20.38 6.36 -22.01
C LEU A 528 18.90 6.04 -21.69
N LEU A 529 17.98 6.95 -22.00
CA LEU A 529 16.54 6.72 -21.84
C LEU A 529 16.07 5.60 -22.78
N ALA A 530 16.45 5.64 -24.06
CA ALA A 530 16.16 4.60 -25.03
C ALA A 530 16.65 3.23 -24.57
N TRP A 531 17.86 3.15 -24.00
CA TRP A 531 18.40 1.93 -23.43
C TRP A 531 17.61 1.45 -22.20
N ARG A 532 17.32 2.35 -21.25
CA ARG A 532 16.61 2.05 -19.99
C ARG A 532 15.22 1.48 -20.23
N PHE A 533 14.47 2.10 -21.14
CA PHE A 533 13.09 1.73 -21.46
C PHE A 533 13.02 0.74 -22.62
N ARG A 534 14.17 0.35 -23.18
CA ARG A 534 14.31 -0.56 -24.33
C ARG A 534 13.51 -0.07 -25.54
N ASP A 535 13.48 1.24 -25.74
CA ASP A 535 12.70 1.90 -26.78
C ASP A 535 13.58 2.83 -27.62
N TRP A 536 13.97 2.34 -28.80
CA TRP A 536 14.86 3.08 -29.71
C TRP A 536 14.18 4.23 -30.45
N ASN A 537 12.84 4.30 -30.46
CA ASN A 537 12.12 5.41 -31.08
C ASN A 537 12.46 6.74 -30.40
N LEU A 538 12.76 6.72 -29.09
CA LEU A 538 13.26 7.88 -28.34
C LEU A 538 14.54 8.51 -28.92
N LEU A 539 15.38 7.70 -29.56
CA LEU A 539 16.65 8.15 -30.13
C LEU A 539 16.49 8.66 -31.57
N PHE A 540 15.59 8.05 -32.34
CA PHE A 540 15.48 8.27 -33.79
C PHE A 540 14.27 9.12 -34.23
N SER A 541 13.30 9.37 -33.34
CA SER A 541 12.14 10.21 -33.65
C SER A 541 12.56 11.66 -33.89
N SER A 542 12.17 12.22 -35.05
CA SER A 542 12.38 13.63 -35.40
C SER A 542 11.41 14.59 -34.71
N GLU A 543 10.31 14.08 -34.14
CA GLU A 543 9.35 14.89 -33.36
C GLU A 543 9.91 15.26 -31.97
N LEU A 544 11.01 14.62 -31.55
CA LEU A 544 11.66 14.89 -30.27
C LEU A 544 12.81 15.88 -30.43
N ASN A 545 12.75 17.01 -29.73
CA ASN A 545 13.80 18.02 -29.70
C ASN A 545 14.60 17.96 -28.37
N SER A 546 15.39 18.99 -28.06
CA SER A 546 16.16 19.09 -26.80
C SER A 546 15.32 19.59 -25.63
N GLU A 547 14.21 20.29 -25.90
CA GLU A 547 13.30 20.91 -24.92
C GLU A 547 12.17 19.95 -24.52
N SER A 548 12.02 18.82 -25.21
CA SER A 548 11.06 17.76 -24.87
C SER A 548 11.28 17.25 -23.44
N ASN A 549 10.18 17.05 -22.69
CA ASN A 549 10.17 16.56 -21.32
C ASN A 549 9.72 15.11 -21.26
N PHE A 550 10.59 14.23 -20.75
CA PHE A 550 10.31 12.81 -20.55
C PHE A 550 9.67 12.57 -19.17
N ILE A 551 8.47 12.02 -19.16
CA ILE A 551 7.63 11.86 -17.97
C ILE A 551 7.42 10.37 -17.72
N TYR A 552 7.76 9.87 -16.54
CA TYR A 552 7.53 8.48 -16.16
C TYR A 552 7.19 8.35 -14.67
N ARG A 553 6.73 7.14 -14.28
CA ARG A 553 6.01 6.89 -13.00
C ARG A 553 4.74 7.73 -12.94
N ARG A 554 3.92 7.58 -13.97
CA ARG A 554 2.65 8.28 -14.12
C ARG A 554 1.56 7.75 -13.21
N ARG A 555 1.72 6.53 -12.68
CA ARG A 555 0.88 6.01 -11.62
C ARG A 555 1.25 6.65 -10.28
N VAL A 556 0.27 7.26 -9.63
CA VAL A 556 0.42 7.96 -8.33
C VAL A 556 1.09 7.06 -7.28
N ALA A 557 0.60 5.83 -7.09
CA ALA A 557 1.16 4.90 -6.12
C ALA A 557 2.64 4.55 -6.37
N ASP A 558 3.06 4.41 -7.64
CA ASP A 558 4.45 4.09 -7.99
C ASP A 558 5.39 5.27 -7.74
N ARG A 559 4.87 6.49 -7.91
CA ARG A 559 5.55 7.74 -7.58
C ARG A 559 5.84 7.84 -6.09
N ILE A 560 4.82 7.61 -5.26
CA ILE A 560 4.93 7.65 -3.81
C ILE A 560 5.92 6.57 -3.33
N ARG A 561 5.77 5.32 -3.80
CA ARG A 561 6.68 4.21 -3.44
C ARG A 561 8.12 4.43 -3.89
N ALA A 562 8.36 5.14 -5.00
CA ALA A 562 9.72 5.45 -5.42
C ALA A 562 10.44 6.41 -4.44
N ILE A 563 9.71 7.42 -3.95
CA ILE A 563 10.21 8.42 -3.00
C ILE A 563 10.31 7.84 -1.59
N ALA A 564 9.23 7.25 -1.10
CA ALA A 564 9.09 6.72 0.26
C ALA A 564 8.66 5.24 0.22
N PRO A 565 9.57 4.30 -0.12
CA PRO A 565 9.24 2.87 -0.30
C PRO A 565 8.84 2.14 0.99
N PHE A 566 9.01 2.80 2.14
CA PHE A 566 8.68 2.27 3.45
C PHE A 566 7.26 2.58 3.91
N LEU A 567 6.56 3.50 3.23
CA LEU A 567 5.15 3.76 3.49
C LEU A 567 4.30 2.64 2.89
N LEU A 568 3.41 2.08 3.69
CA LEU A 568 2.39 1.14 3.25
C LEU A 568 1.19 1.96 2.76
N ILE A 569 0.67 1.62 1.59
CA ILE A 569 -0.45 2.31 0.94
C ILE A 569 -1.45 1.22 0.53
N PRO A 570 -2.34 0.80 1.46
CA PRO A 570 -3.26 -0.31 1.23
C PRO A 570 -4.42 0.08 0.29
N GLU A 571 -4.78 1.37 0.27
CA GLU A 571 -5.89 1.90 -0.54
C GLU A 571 -5.41 2.51 -1.86
N GLN A 572 -6.28 2.53 -2.87
CA GLN A 572 -6.01 3.37 -4.03
C GLN A 572 -6.14 4.85 -3.63
N PRO A 573 -5.31 5.75 -4.19
CA PRO A 573 -5.51 7.18 -4.04
C PRO A 573 -6.90 7.60 -4.52
N TYR A 574 -7.57 8.46 -3.78
CA TYR A 574 -8.87 9.02 -4.14
C TYR A 574 -8.70 10.43 -4.70
N PRO A 575 -9.52 10.81 -5.71
CA PRO A 575 -9.49 12.15 -6.25
C PRO A 575 -10.24 13.11 -5.32
N ILE A 576 -9.76 14.35 -5.27
CA ILE A 576 -10.44 15.53 -4.74
C ILE A 576 -10.24 16.68 -5.72
N VAL A 577 -11.08 17.70 -5.65
CA VAL A 577 -10.86 18.96 -6.37
C VAL A 577 -10.28 19.96 -5.39
N ALA A 578 -9.12 20.54 -5.71
CA ALA A 578 -8.50 21.59 -4.93
C ALA A 578 -7.65 22.49 -5.83
N ASN A 579 -7.68 23.80 -5.58
CA ASN A 579 -7.06 24.85 -6.38
C ASN A 579 -7.42 24.77 -7.87
N GLY A 580 -8.68 24.45 -8.19
CA GLY A 580 -9.14 24.33 -9.57
C GLY A 580 -8.64 23.08 -10.32
N ARG A 581 -8.02 22.10 -9.64
CA ARG A 581 -7.39 20.92 -10.26
C ARG A 581 -7.77 19.63 -9.56
N VAL A 582 -7.62 18.51 -10.27
CA VAL A 582 -7.68 17.17 -9.66
C VAL A 582 -6.42 16.92 -8.84
N MET A 583 -6.60 16.69 -7.54
CA MET A 583 -5.56 16.25 -6.63
C MET A 583 -5.85 14.83 -6.15
N TRP A 584 -4.83 13.99 -6.06
CA TRP A 584 -4.93 12.64 -5.52
C TRP A 584 -4.49 12.63 -4.07
N MET A 585 -5.37 12.23 -3.16
CA MET A 585 -5.06 12.04 -1.76
C MET A 585 -4.93 10.54 -1.45
N THR A 586 -4.01 10.16 -0.57
CA THR A 586 -3.89 8.78 -0.10
C THR A 586 -3.36 8.69 1.33
N GLU A 587 -3.67 7.56 1.95
CA GLU A 587 -3.38 7.24 3.34
C GLU A 587 -2.06 6.46 3.42
N GLY A 588 -1.09 7.02 4.14
CA GLY A 588 0.26 6.49 4.29
C GLY A 588 0.48 5.90 5.68
N PHE A 589 0.74 4.60 5.71
CA PHE A 589 0.89 3.84 6.95
C PHE A 589 2.33 3.47 7.23
N ILE A 590 2.68 3.45 8.51
CA ILE A 590 3.92 2.90 9.03
C ILE A 590 3.59 1.60 9.76
N GLY A 591 4.27 0.51 9.40
CA GLY A 591 4.01 -0.82 9.94
C GLY A 591 5.28 -1.55 10.38
N SER A 592 5.12 -2.46 11.33
CA SER A 592 6.17 -3.37 11.80
C SER A 592 5.62 -4.76 12.08
N ARG A 593 6.45 -5.78 11.83
CA ARG A 593 6.22 -7.18 12.24
C ARG A 593 6.90 -7.54 13.57
N THR A 594 7.68 -6.62 14.13
CA THR A 594 8.54 -6.90 15.29
C THR A 594 8.17 -6.09 16.52
N PHE A 595 6.93 -5.61 16.58
CA PHE A 595 6.33 -5.12 17.82
C PHE A 595 6.04 -6.33 18.73
N PRO A 596 6.57 -6.38 19.97
CA PRO A 596 6.52 -7.56 20.83
C PRO A 596 5.14 -7.75 21.44
N LEU A 597 4.84 -8.98 21.83
CA LEU A 597 3.63 -9.44 22.54
C LEU A 597 2.30 -9.18 21.81
N SER A 598 2.32 -8.52 20.65
CA SER A 598 1.16 -8.30 19.79
C SER A 598 0.96 -9.47 18.84
N SER A 599 -0.30 -9.81 18.61
CA SER A 599 -0.66 -10.90 17.71
C SER A 599 -0.52 -10.51 16.25
N THR A 600 0.10 -11.39 15.46
CA THR A 600 0.29 -11.19 14.03
C THR A 600 -1.05 -11.23 13.29
N GLN A 601 -1.30 -10.23 12.46
CA GLN A 601 -2.48 -10.16 11.58
C GLN A 601 -2.06 -10.30 10.12
N TYR A 602 -2.65 -11.27 9.41
CA TYR A 602 -2.44 -11.47 7.98
C TYR A 602 -3.20 -10.40 7.17
N LEU A 603 -2.52 -9.73 6.24
CA LEU A 603 -3.07 -8.58 5.52
C LEU A 603 -2.78 -8.64 4.01
N GLY A 604 -3.83 -8.92 3.23
CA GLY A 604 -3.77 -8.84 1.77
C GLY A 604 -3.50 -7.42 1.27
N ALA A 605 -4.25 -6.42 1.75
CA ALA A 605 -4.14 -5.03 1.30
C ALA A 605 -2.81 -4.36 1.67
N PHE A 606 -2.28 -4.64 2.87
CA PHE A 606 -0.98 -4.13 3.33
C PHE A 606 0.21 -4.95 2.81
N GLY A 607 -0.04 -6.10 2.17
CA GLY A 607 0.96 -6.94 1.50
C GLY A 607 1.93 -7.69 2.41
N SER A 608 1.77 -7.61 3.73
CA SER A 608 2.65 -8.28 4.71
C SER A 608 1.96 -8.48 6.05
N ASP A 609 2.47 -9.44 6.82
CA ASP A 609 2.06 -9.70 8.19
C ASP A 609 2.57 -8.60 9.13
N LEU A 610 1.67 -8.03 9.93
CA LEU A 610 1.99 -6.93 10.85
C LEU A 610 1.60 -7.27 12.29
N THR A 611 2.35 -6.72 13.24
CA THR A 611 2.02 -6.70 14.67
C THR A 611 1.84 -5.26 15.18
N TYR A 612 2.19 -4.27 14.37
CA TYR A 612 1.98 -2.85 14.60
C TYR A 612 1.67 -2.13 13.29
N VAL A 613 0.73 -1.20 13.33
CA VAL A 613 0.49 -0.25 12.23
C VAL A 613 -0.09 1.06 12.76
N ARG A 614 0.29 2.17 12.12
CA ARG A 614 -0.29 3.50 12.34
C ARG A 614 -0.54 4.21 11.02
N ASN A 615 -1.68 4.90 10.94
CA ASN A 615 -1.92 5.90 9.91
C ASN A 615 -1.27 7.21 10.36
N SER A 616 -0.05 7.47 9.89
CA SER A 616 0.78 8.56 10.41
C SER A 616 1.07 9.63 9.35
N VAL A 617 0.76 9.36 8.09
CA VAL A 617 1.11 10.23 6.96
C VAL A 617 -0.07 10.35 5.99
N LYS A 618 -0.44 11.57 5.62
CA LYS A 618 -1.31 11.86 4.48
C LYS A 618 -0.45 12.25 3.29
N VAL A 619 -0.74 11.73 2.10
CA VAL A 619 0.04 12.05 0.89
C VAL A 619 -0.87 12.69 -0.13
N LEU A 620 -0.48 13.88 -0.59
CA LEU A 620 -1.16 14.63 -1.64
C LEU A 620 -0.31 14.60 -2.91
N VAL A 621 -0.93 14.32 -4.05
CA VAL A 621 -0.28 14.30 -5.35
C VAL A 621 -1.08 15.11 -6.36
N ASP A 622 -0.42 16.07 -7.00
CA ASP A 622 -1.04 16.88 -8.04
C ASP A 622 -1.26 16.05 -9.32
N GLY A 623 -2.49 16.00 -9.82
CA GLY A 623 -2.86 15.25 -11.03
C GLY A 623 -2.25 15.82 -12.32
N VAL A 624 -1.92 17.11 -12.34
CA VAL A 624 -1.32 17.83 -13.48
C VAL A 624 0.20 17.78 -13.41
N THR A 625 0.80 18.32 -12.34
CA THR A 625 2.26 18.47 -12.24
C THR A 625 2.95 17.19 -11.76
N GLY A 626 2.22 16.36 -11.03
CA GLY A 626 2.69 15.15 -10.38
C GLY A 626 3.34 15.39 -9.03
N ASP A 627 3.55 16.63 -8.59
CA ASP A 627 4.26 16.91 -7.34
C ASP A 627 3.67 16.09 -6.19
N VAL A 628 4.54 15.56 -5.32
CA VAL A 628 4.16 14.69 -4.20
C VAL A 628 4.51 15.39 -2.90
N MET A 629 3.56 15.50 -1.98
CA MET A 629 3.73 16.11 -0.66
C MET A 629 3.32 15.12 0.42
N PHE A 630 4.19 14.93 1.41
CA PHE A 630 3.95 14.05 2.55
C PHE A 630 3.69 14.90 3.78
N TYR A 631 2.51 14.73 4.39
CA TYR A 631 2.09 15.44 5.59
C TYR A 631 2.02 14.49 6.77
N ARG A 632 2.69 14.84 7.87
CA ARG A 632 2.66 14.10 9.12
C ARG A 632 1.43 14.48 9.93
N ILE A 633 0.70 13.46 10.38
CA ILE A 633 -0.41 13.57 11.33
C ILE A 633 0.18 13.66 12.75
N PRO A 634 -0.42 14.45 13.67
CA PRO A 634 0.06 14.57 15.05
C PRO A 634 -0.32 13.36 15.93
N VAL A 635 0.06 12.16 15.50
CA VAL A 635 -0.05 10.91 16.26
C VAL A 635 1.33 10.47 16.77
N ASP A 636 1.35 9.78 17.92
CA ASP A 636 2.56 9.18 18.47
C ASP A 636 2.96 7.94 17.65
N ASP A 637 4.07 8.06 16.93
CA ASP A 637 4.64 6.99 16.10
C ASP A 637 6.18 7.08 16.10
N PRO A 638 6.85 6.34 17.01
CA PRO A 638 8.31 6.34 17.13
C PRO A 638 9.02 5.85 15.87
N ILE A 639 8.34 5.07 15.01
CA ILE A 639 8.90 4.62 13.73
C ILE A 639 8.90 5.78 12.72
N LEU A 640 7.80 6.55 12.64
CA LEU A 640 7.76 7.77 11.81
C LEU A 640 8.77 8.81 12.30
N ASP A 641 8.96 8.96 13.62
CA ASP A 641 9.99 9.84 14.19
C ASP A 641 11.40 9.48 13.68
N ALA A 642 11.73 8.20 13.70
CA ALA A 642 13.01 7.71 13.17
C ALA A 642 13.15 8.00 11.67
N TYR A 643 12.06 7.86 10.89
CA TYR A 643 12.06 8.24 9.47
C TYR A 643 12.21 9.75 9.25
N GLN A 644 11.59 10.58 10.09
CA GLN A 644 11.68 12.04 9.99
C GLN A 644 13.10 12.54 10.30
N LEU A 645 13.76 11.96 11.31
CA LEU A 645 15.18 12.19 11.59
C LEU A 645 16.08 11.67 10.47
N ALA A 646 15.75 10.48 9.93
CA ALA A 646 16.47 9.89 8.82
C ALA A 646 16.29 10.68 7.51
N PHE A 647 15.19 11.37 7.28
CA PHE A 647 14.94 12.11 6.04
C PHE A 647 14.43 13.53 6.33
N PRO A 648 15.30 14.45 6.79
CA PRO A 648 14.91 15.83 7.05
C PRO A 648 14.30 16.48 5.81
N GLY A 649 13.10 17.05 5.96
CA GLY A 649 12.36 17.72 4.87
C GLY A 649 11.48 16.80 4.02
N LEU A 650 11.42 15.48 4.29
CA LEU A 650 10.47 14.59 3.61
C LEU A 650 9.04 14.84 4.09
N PHE A 651 8.83 14.94 5.40
CA PHE A 651 7.51 15.14 6.01
C PHE A 651 7.31 16.60 6.42
N ARG A 652 6.15 17.16 6.06
CA ARG A 652 5.68 18.47 6.48
C ARG A 652 4.61 18.33 7.57
N PRO A 653 4.44 19.29 8.48
CA PRO A 653 3.30 19.31 9.39
C PRO A 653 1.97 19.33 8.63
N ILE A 654 0.94 18.64 9.15
CA ILE A 654 -0.40 18.65 8.53
C ILE A 654 -1.00 20.06 8.39
N THR A 655 -0.62 20.98 9.28
CA THR A 655 -1.05 22.39 9.25
C THR A 655 -0.56 23.15 8.01
N GLU A 656 0.47 22.65 7.30
CA GLU A 656 0.94 23.23 6.02
C GLU A 656 0.14 22.71 4.81
N MET A 657 -0.75 21.72 4.99
CA MET A 657 -1.62 21.23 3.92
C MET A 657 -2.60 22.35 3.50
N PRO A 658 -2.83 22.56 2.19
CA PRO A 658 -3.85 23.51 1.72
C PRO A 658 -5.20 23.26 2.39
N GLU A 659 -5.90 24.33 2.78
CA GLU A 659 -7.17 24.24 3.52
C GLU A 659 -8.22 23.45 2.76
N GLU A 660 -8.37 23.71 1.46
CA GLU A 660 -9.26 22.95 0.57
C GLU A 660 -8.99 21.44 0.64
N ALA A 661 -7.72 21.02 0.54
CA ALA A 661 -7.35 19.61 0.64
C ALA A 661 -7.57 19.02 2.05
N ARG A 662 -7.45 19.84 3.10
CA ARG A 662 -7.62 19.42 4.49
C ARG A 662 -9.08 19.11 4.82
N LYS A 663 -10.03 19.82 4.20
CA LYS A 663 -11.48 19.54 4.33
C LYS A 663 -11.85 18.12 3.87
N HIS A 664 -11.04 17.52 3.00
CA HIS A 664 -11.25 16.18 2.44
C HIS A 664 -10.53 15.05 3.20
N LEU A 665 -9.89 15.35 4.34
CA LEU A 665 -9.32 14.29 5.17
C LEU A 665 -10.42 13.33 5.63
N ARG A 666 -10.12 12.03 5.56
CA ARG A 666 -11.06 10.98 5.97
C ARG A 666 -10.33 9.80 6.61
N TYR A 667 -11.10 8.94 7.27
CA TYR A 667 -10.61 7.68 7.81
C TYR A 667 -10.44 6.63 6.70
N SER A 668 -9.50 5.71 6.84
CA SER A 668 -9.24 4.64 5.85
C SER A 668 -10.18 3.45 6.03
N LYS A 669 -10.87 3.03 4.96
CA LYS A 669 -11.66 1.78 4.89
C LYS A 669 -10.82 0.55 5.24
N GLU A 670 -9.62 0.43 4.67
CA GLU A 670 -8.71 -0.70 4.91
C GLU A 670 -8.17 -0.74 6.34
N PHE A 671 -7.94 0.43 6.95
CA PHE A 671 -7.52 0.49 8.34
C PHE A 671 -8.65 0.10 9.29
N LEU A 672 -9.87 0.59 9.05
CA LEU A 672 -11.05 0.20 9.84
C LEU A 672 -11.34 -1.29 9.68
N ASN A 673 -11.21 -1.84 8.48
CA ASN A 673 -11.32 -3.28 8.22
C ASN A 673 -10.28 -4.11 9.00
N LEU A 674 -9.02 -3.65 9.06
CA LEU A 674 -7.98 -4.28 9.86
C LEU A 674 -8.32 -4.22 11.35
N GLN A 675 -8.70 -3.05 11.85
CA GLN A 675 -9.08 -2.86 13.25
C GLN A 675 -10.31 -3.70 13.63
N GLY A 676 -11.32 -3.76 12.76
CA GLY A 676 -12.49 -4.61 12.93
C GLY A 676 -12.11 -6.10 13.00
N ARG A 677 -11.18 -6.56 12.15
CA ARG A 677 -10.64 -7.93 12.20
C ARG A 677 -9.96 -8.24 13.53
N VAL A 678 -9.18 -7.29 14.06
CA VAL A 678 -8.57 -7.41 15.39
C VAL A 678 -9.66 -7.48 16.46
N LEU A 679 -10.65 -6.58 16.41
CA LEU A 679 -11.76 -6.52 17.36
C LEU A 679 -12.62 -7.79 17.37
N LEU A 680 -12.64 -8.61 16.31
CA LEU A 680 -13.36 -9.89 16.32
C LEU A 680 -13.01 -10.78 17.52
N ARG A 681 -11.78 -10.65 18.05
CA ARG A 681 -11.32 -11.37 19.25
C ARG A 681 -10.85 -10.44 20.37
N TYR A 682 -10.26 -9.29 20.03
CA TYR A 682 -9.59 -8.40 20.99
C TYR A 682 -10.51 -7.32 21.59
N HIS A 683 -11.82 -7.35 21.31
CA HIS A 683 -12.80 -6.57 22.09
C HIS A 683 -13.00 -7.14 23.51
N GLN A 684 -12.64 -8.41 23.73
CA GLN A 684 -12.67 -9.07 25.04
C GLN A 684 -11.53 -8.52 25.91
N GLU A 685 -11.87 -7.89 27.03
CA GLU A 685 -10.89 -7.13 27.84
C GLU A 685 -10.21 -7.94 28.94
N THR A 686 -10.68 -9.16 29.21
CA THR A 686 -10.16 -9.97 30.32
C THR A 686 -9.71 -11.34 29.84
N ALA A 687 -8.66 -11.86 30.48
CA ALA A 687 -8.11 -13.16 30.13
C ALA A 687 -9.09 -14.34 30.26
N PRO A 688 -9.99 -14.41 31.26
CA PRO A 688 -10.94 -15.52 31.35
C PRO A 688 -11.90 -15.61 30.17
N ILE A 689 -12.40 -14.48 29.69
CA ILE A 689 -13.33 -14.41 28.55
C ILE A 689 -12.56 -14.77 27.27
N PHE A 690 -11.38 -14.17 27.07
CA PHE A 690 -10.54 -14.42 25.90
C PHE A 690 -10.05 -15.87 25.82
N HIS A 691 -9.58 -16.46 26.93
CA HIS A 691 -9.13 -17.86 27.00
C HIS A 691 -10.25 -18.82 26.60
N GLY A 692 -11.45 -18.60 27.17
CA GLY A 692 -12.62 -19.41 26.85
C GLY A 692 -13.22 -19.14 25.48
N GLN A 693 -12.77 -18.10 24.77
CA GLN A 693 -13.36 -17.60 23.52
C GLN A 693 -14.89 -17.44 23.66
N GLN A 694 -15.31 -16.87 24.79
CA GLN A 694 -16.72 -16.85 25.21
C GLN A 694 -17.57 -15.87 24.42
N ASP A 695 -16.95 -14.78 23.94
CA ASP A 695 -17.58 -13.74 23.13
C ASP A 695 -16.70 -13.45 21.93
N VAL A 696 -16.79 -14.28 20.89
CA VAL A 696 -16.08 -14.07 19.63
C VAL A 696 -17.06 -13.49 18.63
N TRP A 697 -16.67 -12.42 17.94
CA TRP A 697 -17.47 -11.80 16.90
C TRP A 697 -17.08 -12.32 15.51
N ALA A 698 -17.95 -12.09 14.54
CA ALA A 698 -17.73 -12.29 13.13
C ALA A 698 -18.12 -11.02 12.37
N SER A 699 -17.52 -10.83 11.19
CA SER A 699 -18.03 -9.83 10.25
C SER A 699 -19.38 -10.32 9.70
N PRO A 700 -20.42 -9.46 9.68
CA PRO A 700 -21.70 -9.82 9.09
C PRO A 700 -21.59 -10.02 7.58
N GLN A 701 -22.66 -10.55 7.01
CA GLN A 701 -22.84 -10.67 5.56
C GLN A 701 -24.02 -9.79 5.13
N GLU A 702 -23.99 -9.35 3.88
CA GLU A 702 -25.03 -8.59 3.19
C GLU A 702 -25.21 -9.08 1.74
N LEU A 703 -26.28 -8.63 1.10
CA LEU A 703 -26.59 -8.80 -0.31
C LEU A 703 -26.39 -7.44 -1.00
N ALA A 704 -25.15 -7.09 -1.36
CA ALA A 704 -24.85 -5.79 -1.97
C ALA A 704 -24.55 -5.86 -3.49
N GLU A 705 -24.23 -7.05 -4.01
CA GLU A 705 -23.76 -7.30 -5.38
C GLU A 705 -24.50 -8.49 -6.03
N GLY A 706 -25.78 -8.64 -5.71
CA GLY A 706 -26.64 -9.71 -6.22
C GLY A 706 -27.28 -10.54 -5.11
N THR A 707 -27.58 -11.80 -5.42
CA THR A 707 -28.28 -12.72 -4.51
C THR A 707 -27.36 -13.58 -3.65
N ASN A 708 -26.04 -13.47 -3.84
CA ASN A 708 -25.05 -14.18 -3.06
C ASN A 708 -24.56 -13.32 -1.89
N PRO A 709 -24.51 -13.85 -0.65
CA PRO A 709 -23.98 -13.11 0.49
C PRO A 709 -22.51 -12.75 0.31
N VAL A 710 -22.19 -11.48 0.53
CA VAL A 710 -20.83 -10.92 0.56
C VAL A 710 -20.51 -10.38 1.97
N PRO A 711 -19.24 -10.26 2.37
CA PRO A 711 -18.89 -9.67 3.66
C PRO A 711 -19.29 -8.19 3.72
N TYR A 712 -19.95 -7.79 4.81
CA TYR A 712 -20.34 -6.40 5.06
C TYR A 712 -19.12 -5.47 5.02
N GLN A 713 -19.17 -4.42 4.20
CA GLN A 713 -18.08 -3.46 4.07
C GLN A 713 -18.34 -2.17 4.85
N PRO A 714 -17.30 -1.50 5.39
CA PRO A 714 -17.47 -0.17 5.96
C PRO A 714 -17.86 0.86 4.90
N GLU A 715 -18.86 1.68 5.20
CA GLU A 715 -19.37 2.70 4.28
C GLU A 715 -19.34 4.09 4.90
N TYR A 716 -19.07 5.09 4.04
CA TYR A 716 -19.02 6.49 4.47
C TYR A 716 -20.43 7.07 4.54
N GLY A 717 -20.65 8.00 5.46
CA GLY A 717 -21.91 8.73 5.56
C GLY A 717 -21.75 10.03 6.32
N PHE A 718 -22.62 11.00 6.03
CA PHE A 718 -22.69 12.26 6.77
C PHE A 718 -23.93 12.25 7.69
N TYR A 719 -23.75 11.83 8.94
CA TYR A 719 -24.84 11.69 9.91
C TYR A 719 -24.34 11.80 11.35
N LYS A 720 -25.24 11.72 12.34
CA LYS A 720 -24.88 11.79 13.75
C LYS A 720 -24.72 10.39 14.34
N LEU A 721 -23.60 10.15 15.00
CA LEU A 721 -23.48 8.99 15.88
C LEU A 721 -24.15 9.28 17.25
N PRO A 722 -24.55 8.23 18.00
CA PRO A 722 -25.13 8.41 19.33
C PRO A 722 -24.24 9.25 20.25
N GLY A 723 -24.81 10.33 20.80
CA GLY A 723 -24.11 11.28 21.67
C GLY A 723 -23.47 12.47 20.96
N GLU A 724 -23.56 12.57 19.64
CA GLU A 724 -23.11 13.75 18.89
C GLU A 724 -24.23 14.79 18.70
N ASP A 725 -23.90 16.06 18.85
CA ASP A 725 -24.83 17.17 18.65
C ASP A 725 -24.98 17.54 17.15
N GLU A 726 -23.92 17.35 16.36
CA GLU A 726 -23.82 17.74 14.95
C GLU A 726 -23.44 16.55 14.07
N ALA A 727 -23.92 16.54 12.82
CA ALA A 727 -23.58 15.49 11.87
C ALA A 727 -22.13 15.65 11.39
N ARG A 728 -21.43 14.53 11.23
CA ARG A 728 -20.05 14.50 10.76
C ARG A 728 -19.90 13.41 9.70
N PHE A 729 -18.78 13.46 8.98
CA PHE A 729 -18.43 12.45 7.99
C PHE A 729 -17.77 11.26 8.68
N HIS A 730 -18.56 10.21 8.84
CA HIS A 730 -18.17 8.98 9.52
C HIS A 730 -17.97 7.85 8.52
N LEU A 731 -17.08 6.94 8.87
CA LEU A 731 -16.96 5.62 8.28
C LEU A 731 -17.46 4.61 9.31
N THR A 732 -18.46 3.81 8.96
CA THR A 732 -19.11 2.92 9.93
C THR A 732 -19.17 1.47 9.48
N THR A 733 -19.01 0.56 10.43
CA THR A 733 -19.19 -0.88 10.22
C THR A 733 -19.87 -1.51 11.45
N VAL A 734 -20.31 -2.76 11.32
CA VAL A 734 -21.09 -3.45 12.34
C VAL A 734 -20.60 -4.87 12.60
N PHE A 735 -20.89 -5.42 13.77
CA PHE A 735 -20.47 -6.76 14.18
C PHE A 735 -21.63 -7.62 14.64
N VAL A 736 -21.49 -8.93 14.46
CA VAL A 736 -22.40 -9.96 14.97
C VAL A 736 -21.60 -11.01 15.77
N PRO A 737 -22.19 -11.69 16.75
CA PRO A 737 -21.52 -12.80 17.41
C PRO A 737 -21.26 -13.96 16.43
N ALA A 738 -20.16 -14.68 16.60
CA ALA A 738 -19.82 -15.82 15.76
C ALA A 738 -20.93 -16.89 15.78
N GLY A 739 -21.43 -17.26 14.60
CA GLY A 739 -22.52 -18.22 14.45
C GLY A 739 -23.93 -17.66 14.74
N ARG A 740 -24.07 -16.34 14.92
CA ARG A 740 -25.35 -15.63 15.06
C ARG A 740 -25.43 -14.51 14.02
N GLN A 741 -26.62 -13.93 13.86
CA GLN A 741 -26.88 -12.82 12.92
C GLN A 741 -27.50 -11.59 13.59
N ASN A 742 -27.60 -11.58 14.91
CA ASN A 742 -28.04 -10.40 15.66
C ASN A 742 -26.87 -9.44 15.81
N LEU A 743 -27.14 -8.15 15.70
CA LEU A 743 -26.17 -7.09 15.91
C LEU A 743 -25.66 -7.11 17.36
N THR A 744 -24.36 -6.95 17.55
CA THR A 744 -23.74 -6.86 18.89
C THR A 744 -22.86 -5.64 19.08
N ALA A 745 -22.43 -4.97 18.00
CA ALA A 745 -21.73 -3.71 18.10
C ALA A 745 -21.77 -2.91 16.78
N ILE A 746 -21.62 -1.60 16.90
CA ILE A 746 -21.43 -0.64 15.81
C ILE A 746 -20.11 0.07 16.05
N LEU A 747 -19.23 0.09 15.06
CA LEU A 747 -17.96 0.81 15.11
C LEU A 747 -18.03 1.99 14.16
N GLY A 748 -17.88 3.19 14.73
CA GLY A 748 -17.74 4.43 13.99
C GLY A 748 -16.31 4.92 14.03
N ALA A 749 -15.83 5.43 12.90
CA ALA A 749 -14.54 6.06 12.78
C ALA A 749 -14.63 7.37 12.00
N GLY A 750 -13.87 8.36 12.43
CA GLY A 750 -13.81 9.68 11.81
C GLY A 750 -12.39 10.24 11.90
N THR A 751 -12.18 11.42 11.32
CA THR A 751 -10.95 12.18 11.51
C THR A 751 -11.29 13.60 11.88
N ASP A 752 -10.53 14.18 12.79
CA ASP A 752 -10.63 15.61 13.06
C ASP A 752 -10.02 16.46 11.93
N GLN A 753 -10.06 17.78 12.11
CA GLN A 753 -9.51 18.76 11.14
C GLN A 753 -7.99 18.65 10.93
N ASP A 754 -7.26 18.06 11.87
CA ASP A 754 -5.81 17.84 11.80
C ASP A 754 -5.48 16.41 11.33
N GLY A 755 -6.50 15.66 10.90
CA GLY A 755 -6.39 14.29 10.40
C GLY A 755 -6.15 13.25 11.47
N VAL A 756 -6.30 13.59 12.75
CA VAL A 756 -6.17 12.64 13.87
C VAL A 756 -7.32 11.65 13.79
N PRO A 757 -7.02 10.33 13.78
CA PRO A 757 -8.06 9.30 13.75
C PRO A 757 -8.85 9.27 15.07
N ASP A 758 -10.18 9.21 14.97
CA ASP A 758 -11.12 9.05 16.10
C ASP A 758 -11.95 7.79 15.89
N LEU A 759 -12.06 6.94 16.92
CA LEU A 759 -12.81 5.69 16.87
C LEU A 759 -13.70 5.51 18.10
N VAL A 760 -14.94 5.13 17.85
CA VAL A 760 -15.93 4.82 18.89
C VAL A 760 -16.61 3.48 18.60
N LEU A 761 -16.59 2.60 19.59
CA LEU A 761 -17.29 1.32 19.57
C LEU A 761 -18.53 1.39 20.46
N PHE A 762 -19.70 1.26 19.85
CA PHE A 762 -20.98 1.14 20.54
C PHE A 762 -21.32 -0.34 20.74
N ASP A 763 -21.31 -0.81 21.98
CA ASP A 763 -21.80 -2.15 22.32
C ASP A 763 -23.33 -2.17 22.26
N VAL A 764 -23.86 -3.14 21.54
CA VAL A 764 -25.30 -3.41 21.48
C VAL A 764 -25.59 -4.63 22.37
N PRO A 765 -26.35 -4.47 23.47
CA PRO A 765 -26.62 -5.58 24.38
C PRO A 765 -27.31 -6.75 23.66
N VAL A 766 -26.74 -7.96 23.80
CA VAL A 766 -27.28 -9.19 23.15
C VAL A 766 -28.73 -9.49 23.57
N VAL A 767 -29.14 -9.05 24.76
CA VAL A 767 -30.50 -9.19 25.28
C VAL A 767 -31.55 -8.49 24.42
N ASP A 768 -31.16 -7.45 23.67
CA ASP A 768 -32.06 -6.65 22.86
C ASP A 768 -32.43 -7.33 21.54
N GLN A 769 -31.69 -8.39 21.16
CA GLN A 769 -31.90 -9.20 19.95
C GLN A 769 -32.09 -8.35 18.68
N ILE A 770 -31.31 -7.28 18.55
CA ILE A 770 -31.38 -6.38 17.39
C ILE A 770 -30.93 -7.14 16.15
N SER A 771 -31.70 -7.04 15.06
CA SER A 771 -31.39 -7.71 13.81
C SER A 771 -30.12 -7.16 13.17
N GLY A 772 -29.19 -8.04 12.78
CA GLY A 772 -28.04 -7.64 11.96
C GLY A 772 -28.40 -7.57 10.47
N PRO A 773 -27.46 -7.12 9.62
CA PRO A 773 -27.71 -6.86 8.20
C PRO A 773 -28.44 -7.99 7.45
N ARG A 774 -27.89 -9.21 7.51
CA ARG A 774 -28.48 -10.38 6.85
C ARG A 774 -29.90 -10.72 7.29
N GLN A 775 -30.28 -10.42 8.54
CA GLN A 775 -31.65 -10.67 9.00
C GLN A 775 -32.63 -9.68 8.41
N ILE A 776 -32.24 -8.41 8.28
CA ILE A 776 -33.07 -7.39 7.66
C ILE A 776 -33.33 -7.74 6.19
N GLU A 777 -32.30 -8.07 5.42
CA GLU A 777 -32.47 -8.53 4.04
C GLU A 777 -33.32 -9.80 3.92
N ALA A 778 -33.21 -10.71 4.89
CA ALA A 778 -34.08 -11.87 4.94
C ALA A 778 -35.55 -11.50 5.20
N LEU A 779 -35.82 -10.46 6.00
CA LEU A 779 -37.16 -9.90 6.16
C LEU A 779 -37.65 -9.27 4.86
N VAL A 780 -36.79 -8.55 4.13
CA VAL A 780 -37.09 -7.95 2.82
C VAL A 780 -37.49 -9.02 1.80
N GLU A 781 -36.70 -10.09 1.66
CA GLU A 781 -36.98 -11.18 0.72
C GLU A 781 -38.18 -12.06 1.13
N GLN A 782 -38.58 -12.04 2.42
CA GLN A 782 -39.75 -12.77 2.95
C GLN A 782 -41.05 -11.97 2.87
N ASP A 783 -40.97 -10.65 2.73
CA ASP A 783 -42.17 -9.82 2.60
C ASP A 783 -42.93 -10.20 1.32
N PRO A 784 -44.23 -10.53 1.39
CA PRO A 784 -44.97 -11.02 0.23
C PRO A 784 -45.02 -10.05 -0.95
N GLU A 785 -45.11 -8.74 -0.70
CA GLU A 785 -45.22 -7.73 -1.76
C GLU A 785 -43.86 -7.48 -2.42
N ILE A 786 -42.81 -7.33 -1.60
CA ILE A 786 -41.44 -7.15 -2.09
C ILE A 786 -40.97 -8.39 -2.85
N SER A 787 -41.18 -9.59 -2.28
CA SER A 787 -40.75 -10.87 -2.86
C SER A 787 -41.45 -11.14 -4.19
N GLN A 788 -42.75 -10.81 -4.30
CA GLN A 788 -43.48 -10.87 -5.56
C GLN A 788 -42.85 -9.94 -6.61
N GLN A 789 -42.53 -8.70 -6.24
CA GLN A 789 -41.93 -7.72 -7.14
C GLN A 789 -40.53 -8.15 -7.62
N PHE A 790 -39.67 -8.60 -6.71
CA PHE A 790 -38.32 -9.10 -7.05
C PHE A 790 -38.39 -10.32 -7.97
N SER A 791 -39.32 -11.24 -7.70
CA SER A 791 -39.54 -12.41 -8.56
C SER A 791 -39.97 -12.02 -9.96
N LEU A 792 -40.85 -11.01 -10.11
CA LEU A 792 -41.28 -10.51 -11.41
C LEU A 792 -40.13 -9.88 -12.20
N TRP A 793 -39.33 -9.02 -11.56
CA TRP A 793 -38.19 -8.38 -12.20
C TRP A 793 -37.10 -9.39 -12.63
N ARG A 794 -36.82 -10.39 -11.79
CA ARG A 794 -35.83 -11.45 -12.09
C ARG A 794 -36.25 -12.39 -13.23
N THR A 795 -37.54 -12.45 -13.60
CA THR A 795 -38.04 -13.40 -14.62
C THR A 795 -37.94 -12.87 -16.07
N GLY A 796 -37.60 -11.60 -16.26
CA GLY A 796 -37.74 -10.89 -17.55
C GLY A 796 -36.45 -10.52 -18.30
N GLY A 797 -35.30 -11.13 -17.98
CA GLY A 797 -33.99 -10.72 -18.54
C GLY A 797 -33.45 -9.43 -17.92
N SER A 798 -33.87 -9.13 -16.69
CA SER A 798 -33.37 -8.04 -15.86
C SER A 798 -32.80 -8.61 -14.57
N ASP A 799 -31.70 -8.03 -14.11
CA ASP A 799 -31.08 -8.34 -12.83
C ASP A 799 -31.52 -7.33 -11.78
N VAL A 800 -31.86 -7.85 -10.61
CA VAL A 800 -32.21 -7.07 -9.42
C VAL A 800 -31.21 -7.40 -8.33
N TRP A 801 -30.63 -6.35 -7.77
CA TRP A 801 -29.83 -6.45 -6.57
C TRP A 801 -30.09 -5.26 -5.64
N THR A 802 -29.88 -5.51 -4.38
CA THR A 802 -29.83 -4.49 -3.33
C THR A 802 -28.41 -3.94 -3.23
N GLY A 803 -28.27 -2.65 -2.92
CA GLY A 803 -26.97 -2.06 -2.61
C GLY A 803 -26.58 -2.27 -1.15
N HIS A 804 -25.61 -1.50 -0.67
CA HIS A 804 -25.17 -1.58 0.72
C HIS A 804 -26.31 -1.24 1.70
N LEU A 805 -26.47 -2.08 2.73
CA LEU A 805 -27.46 -1.87 3.78
C LEU A 805 -26.90 -0.93 4.86
N HIS A 806 -27.47 0.27 4.95
CA HIS A 806 -27.10 1.23 5.99
C HIS A 806 -27.76 0.90 7.31
N VAL A 807 -26.97 0.75 8.37
CA VAL A 807 -27.43 0.57 9.76
C VAL A 807 -27.26 1.88 10.51
N VAL A 808 -28.35 2.54 10.87
CA VAL A 808 -28.34 3.94 11.32
C VAL A 808 -28.96 4.06 12.71
N PRO A 809 -28.18 4.41 13.74
CA PRO A 809 -28.71 4.78 15.04
C PRO A 809 -29.48 6.11 14.97
N VAL A 810 -30.71 6.13 15.47
CA VAL A 810 -31.55 7.34 15.59
C VAL A 810 -32.10 7.40 17.01
N GLY A 811 -31.51 8.24 17.86
CA GLY A 811 -31.80 8.25 19.29
C GLY A 811 -31.48 6.88 19.92
N SER A 812 -32.47 6.28 20.60
CA SER A 812 -32.41 4.94 21.22
C SER A 812 -32.90 3.81 20.32
N ARG A 813 -33.02 4.05 19.01
CA ARG A 813 -33.51 3.10 18.00
C ARG A 813 -32.47 2.89 16.91
N ILE A 814 -32.53 1.74 16.23
CA ILE A 814 -31.70 1.47 15.04
C ILE A 814 -32.64 1.26 13.87
N LEU A 815 -32.41 2.02 12.80
CA LEU A 815 -33.15 1.94 11.55
C LEU A 815 -32.24 1.48 10.43
N TYR A 816 -32.84 0.97 9.35
CA TYR A 816 -32.14 0.42 8.21
C TYR A 816 -32.62 1.07 6.92
N MET A 817 -31.70 1.32 6.00
CA MET A 817 -32.01 1.85 4.67
C MET A 817 -31.18 1.12 3.60
N GLU A 818 -31.85 0.66 2.56
CA GLU A 818 -31.23 -0.10 1.48
C GLU A 818 -31.75 0.38 0.11
N PRO A 819 -30.85 0.72 -0.83
CA PRO A 819 -31.23 1.02 -2.21
C PRO A 819 -31.46 -0.26 -3.03
N VAL A 820 -32.42 -0.24 -3.96
CA VAL A 820 -32.68 -1.37 -4.88
C VAL A 820 -32.44 -0.95 -6.32
N PHE A 821 -31.52 -1.67 -6.97
CA PHE A 821 -31.13 -1.45 -8.36
C PHE A 821 -31.80 -2.43 -9.30
N LEU A 822 -32.09 -1.94 -10.50
CA LEU A 822 -32.55 -2.72 -11.62
C LEU A 822 -31.64 -2.44 -12.82
N ALA A 823 -31.21 -3.49 -13.51
CA ALA A 823 -30.48 -3.36 -14.77
C ALA A 823 -30.87 -4.51 -15.72
N ALA A 824 -30.64 -4.36 -17.03
CA ALA A 824 -30.75 -5.47 -17.96
C ALA A 824 -29.59 -6.47 -17.78
N GLU A 825 -29.79 -7.73 -18.17
CA GLU A 825 -28.81 -8.82 -18.00
C GLU A 825 -27.51 -8.63 -18.83
N ALA A 826 -27.55 -7.79 -19.88
CA ALA A 826 -26.39 -7.47 -20.73
C ALA A 826 -26.27 -5.96 -20.97
N ASP A 827 -25.03 -5.45 -20.89
CA ASP A 827 -24.62 -4.07 -21.21
C ASP A 827 -25.52 -2.97 -20.59
N ALA A 828 -25.89 -3.16 -19.32
CA ALA A 828 -26.88 -2.30 -18.66
C ALA A 828 -26.27 -1.27 -17.71
N ILE A 829 -26.85 -0.07 -17.76
CA ILE A 829 -26.62 0.98 -16.75
C ILE A 829 -27.50 0.65 -15.54
N PRO A 830 -26.95 0.49 -14.33
CA PRO A 830 -27.74 0.32 -13.12
C PRO A 830 -28.64 1.51 -12.85
N GLU A 831 -29.92 1.24 -12.60
CA GLU A 831 -30.91 2.27 -12.25
C GLU A 831 -31.43 2.05 -10.84
N LEU A 832 -31.38 3.10 -10.00
CA LEU A 832 -31.96 3.07 -8.67
C LEU A 832 -33.48 3.23 -8.77
N ARG A 833 -34.22 2.16 -8.44
CA ARG A 833 -35.68 2.09 -8.64
C ARG A 833 -36.49 2.16 -7.36
N ARG A 834 -35.97 1.65 -6.24
CA ARG A 834 -36.68 1.64 -4.94
C ARG A 834 -35.74 1.91 -3.79
N PHE A 835 -36.34 2.31 -2.68
CA PHE A 835 -35.73 2.36 -1.37
C PHE A 835 -36.48 1.44 -0.42
N VAL A 836 -35.74 0.67 0.35
CA VAL A 836 -36.26 -0.14 1.45
C VAL A 836 -35.88 0.54 2.75
N VAL A 837 -36.85 0.68 3.66
CA VAL A 837 -36.62 1.20 5.01
C VAL A 837 -37.20 0.21 6.02
N SER A 838 -36.48 0.01 7.13
CA SER A 838 -36.94 -0.87 8.22
C SER A 838 -36.70 -0.29 9.60
N ASP A 839 -37.62 -0.57 10.52
CA ASP A 839 -37.50 -0.34 11.97
C ASP A 839 -36.95 -1.58 12.72
N GLY A 840 -36.47 -2.58 11.98
CA GLY A 840 -36.00 -3.87 12.47
C GLY A 840 -37.10 -4.94 12.60
N ARG A 841 -38.38 -4.58 12.41
CA ARG A 841 -39.52 -5.51 12.52
C ARG A 841 -40.40 -5.50 11.29
N ARG A 842 -40.66 -4.30 10.75
CA ARG A 842 -41.40 -4.07 9.53
C ARG A 842 -40.45 -3.57 8.46
N VAL A 843 -40.74 -3.92 7.22
CA VAL A 843 -40.01 -3.46 6.04
C VAL A 843 -41.01 -2.78 5.11
N VAL A 844 -40.59 -1.69 4.48
CA VAL A 844 -41.40 -0.96 3.51
C VAL A 844 -40.51 -0.66 2.32
N MET A 845 -41.00 -0.91 1.11
CA MET A 845 -40.31 -0.62 -0.14
C MET A 845 -41.14 0.31 -1.02
N THR A 846 -40.62 1.49 -1.34
CA THR A 846 -41.29 2.44 -2.22
C THR A 846 -40.33 3.09 -3.22
N GLU A 847 -40.83 3.89 -4.16
CA GLU A 847 -40.00 4.57 -5.17
C GLU A 847 -39.19 5.74 -4.59
N GLN A 848 -39.70 6.36 -3.53
CA GLN A 848 -39.12 7.55 -2.91
C GLN A 848 -38.80 7.25 -1.45
N LEU A 849 -37.60 7.62 -0.98
CA LEU A 849 -37.24 7.37 0.41
C LEU A 849 -38.24 8.03 1.39
N SER A 850 -38.63 9.28 1.14
CA SER A 850 -39.64 9.99 1.95
C SER A 850 -40.96 9.21 2.05
N GLY A 851 -41.37 8.55 0.97
CA GLY A 851 -42.53 7.66 0.94
C GLY A 851 -42.35 6.44 1.84
N ALA A 852 -41.21 5.76 1.74
CA ALA A 852 -40.91 4.59 2.58
C ALA A 852 -40.88 4.94 4.07
N ILE A 853 -40.28 6.09 4.42
CA ILE A 853 -40.25 6.57 5.81
C ILE A 853 -41.67 6.95 6.28
N SER A 854 -42.45 7.68 5.46
CA SER A 854 -43.81 8.12 5.83
C SER A 854 -44.76 6.95 6.07
N GLU A 855 -44.70 5.94 5.22
CA GLU A 855 -45.51 4.73 5.35
C GLU A 855 -45.13 3.93 6.60
N LEU A 856 -43.83 3.82 6.90
CA LEU A 856 -43.36 3.16 8.12
C LEU A 856 -43.73 3.95 9.40
N ALA A 857 -43.67 5.28 9.33
CA ALA A 857 -44.02 6.22 10.40
C ALA A 857 -45.53 6.31 10.66
N GLY A 858 -46.36 6.03 9.65
CA GLY A 858 -47.82 6.14 9.72
C GLY A 858 -48.35 7.58 9.62
N PHE A 859 -47.52 8.54 9.21
CA PHE A 859 -47.89 9.92 8.91
C PHE A 859 -46.98 10.50 7.81
N VAL A 860 -47.47 11.53 7.11
CA VAL A 860 -46.74 12.14 5.99
C VAL A 860 -45.60 13.01 6.52
N ILE A 861 -44.39 12.75 6.05
CA ILE A 861 -43.20 13.58 6.30
C ILE A 861 -43.14 14.67 5.22
N PRO A 862 -42.86 15.94 5.57
CA PRO A 862 -42.79 17.04 4.59
C PRO A 862 -41.81 16.75 3.44
N GLU A 863 -42.25 17.08 2.22
CA GLU A 863 -41.54 16.82 0.94
C GLU A 863 -40.19 17.55 0.82
N GLN A 864 -39.95 18.57 1.65
CA GLN A 864 -38.68 19.33 1.74
C GLN A 864 -37.50 18.52 2.31
N LEU A 865 -37.75 17.30 2.82
CA LEU A 865 -36.71 16.34 3.23
C LEU A 865 -36.56 15.18 2.22
N SER A 866 -37.06 15.37 0.99
CA SER A 866 -37.00 14.35 -0.07
C SER A 866 -35.61 14.28 -0.71
N ILE A 867 -35.20 13.05 -1.06
CA ILE A 867 -33.91 12.73 -1.68
C ILE A 867 -34.02 12.67 -3.22
N GLU A 868 -35.14 13.13 -3.78
CA GLU A 868 -35.24 13.38 -5.22
C GLU A 868 -34.64 14.75 -5.51
N ALA A 869 -33.73 14.82 -6.48
CA ALA A 869 -33.27 16.13 -6.95
C ALA A 869 -34.46 16.88 -7.54
N GLU A 870 -34.75 18.10 -7.05
CA GLU A 870 -35.71 18.97 -7.70
C GLU A 870 -35.32 19.10 -9.18
N GLN A 871 -36.25 18.79 -10.08
CA GLN A 871 -36.08 19.26 -11.46
C GLN A 871 -35.93 20.77 -11.37
N PRO A 872 -34.94 21.38 -12.04
CA PRO A 872 -35.02 22.80 -12.29
C PRO A 872 -36.39 22.99 -12.92
N ALA A 873 -37.27 23.76 -12.29
CA ALA A 873 -38.46 24.23 -12.96
C ALA A 873 -37.97 24.70 -14.33
N GLU A 874 -38.45 24.06 -15.41
CA GLU A 874 -38.16 24.53 -16.75
C GLU A 874 -38.37 26.03 -16.66
N ARG A 875 -37.28 26.80 -16.75
CA ARG A 875 -37.40 28.25 -16.84
C ARG A 875 -38.13 28.41 -18.16
N SER A 876 -39.45 28.51 -18.08
CA SER A 876 -40.25 29.14 -19.11
C SER A 876 -39.50 30.42 -19.38
N PRO A 877 -38.89 30.56 -20.58
CA PRO A 877 -38.01 31.69 -20.84
C PRO A 877 -38.78 32.92 -20.43
N SER A 878 -38.17 33.75 -19.59
CA SER A 878 -38.82 34.98 -19.17
C SER A 878 -39.24 35.73 -20.43
N ALA A 879 -40.31 36.54 -20.41
CA ALA A 879 -40.74 37.27 -21.60
C ALA A 879 -39.61 38.15 -22.24
N ARG A 880 -38.50 38.37 -21.52
CA ARG A 880 -37.26 38.98 -22.03
C ARG A 880 -36.32 38.02 -22.79
N ASP A 881 -36.31 36.72 -22.46
CA ASP A 881 -35.47 35.71 -23.13
C ASP A 881 -36.03 35.29 -24.50
N LEU A 882 -37.30 35.59 -24.79
CA LEU A 882 -37.95 35.37 -26.09
C LEU A 882 -37.89 36.58 -27.03
N SER A 883 -37.59 37.79 -26.53
CA SER A 883 -37.64 38.99 -27.38
C SER A 883 -36.53 38.98 -28.43
N TRP A 884 -35.29 38.66 -28.03
CA TRP A 884 -34.15 38.65 -28.93
C TRP A 884 -34.24 37.56 -30.00
N SER A 885 -34.84 36.40 -29.70
CA SER A 885 -35.04 35.33 -30.69
C SER A 885 -36.09 35.74 -31.73
N THR A 886 -37.07 36.55 -31.33
CA THR A 886 -38.08 37.11 -32.23
C THR A 886 -37.48 38.21 -33.09
N ASP A 887 -36.66 39.09 -32.51
CA ASP A 887 -35.94 40.16 -33.23
C ASP A 887 -34.90 39.61 -34.20
N ALA A 888 -34.18 38.55 -33.81
CA ALA A 888 -33.21 37.86 -34.65
C ALA A 888 -33.89 37.13 -35.83
N LEU A 889 -35.04 36.48 -35.58
CA LEU A 889 -35.81 35.82 -36.62
C LEU A 889 -36.40 36.84 -37.60
N ASP A 890 -36.93 37.97 -37.12
CA ASP A 890 -37.45 39.04 -37.98
C ASP A 890 -36.36 39.70 -38.83
N LEU A 891 -35.14 39.86 -38.30
CA LEU A 891 -33.98 40.32 -39.07
C LEU A 891 -33.54 39.32 -40.14
N LEU A 892 -33.59 38.02 -39.83
CA LEU A 892 -33.29 36.96 -40.78
C LEU A 892 -34.35 36.87 -41.89
N GLU A 893 -35.63 36.89 -41.54
CA GLU A 893 -36.75 36.90 -42.49
C GLU A 893 -36.72 38.15 -43.37
N ARG A 894 -36.38 39.32 -42.81
CA ARG A 894 -36.15 40.56 -43.59
C ARG A 894 -34.98 40.43 -44.55
N ALA A 895 -33.88 39.80 -44.14
CA ALA A 895 -32.76 39.52 -45.02
C ALA A 895 -33.19 38.58 -46.17
N GLU A 896 -33.85 37.48 -45.86
CA GLU A 896 -34.34 36.51 -46.85
C GLU A 896 -35.32 37.13 -47.85
N ALA A 897 -36.27 37.96 -47.38
CA ALA A 897 -37.20 38.68 -48.25
C ALA A 897 -36.47 39.64 -49.21
N ARG A 898 -35.50 40.42 -48.71
CA ARG A 898 -34.70 41.33 -49.56
C ARG A 898 -33.81 40.59 -50.55
N ALA A 899 -33.29 39.42 -50.18
CA ALA A 899 -32.55 38.55 -51.09
C ALA A 899 -33.46 38.00 -52.21
N GLN A 900 -34.70 37.61 -51.89
CA GLN A 900 -35.69 37.14 -52.86
C GLN A 900 -36.13 38.26 -53.83
N GLU A 901 -36.16 39.51 -53.36
CA GLU A 901 -36.48 40.70 -54.17
C GLU A 901 -35.28 41.22 -54.99
N GLY A 902 -34.08 40.66 -54.80
CA GLY A 902 -32.86 41.05 -55.50
C GLY A 902 -32.19 42.32 -54.95
N ASP A 903 -32.58 42.80 -53.78
CA ASP A 903 -31.96 43.92 -53.07
C ASP A 903 -30.78 43.44 -52.19
N TRP A 904 -29.63 43.26 -52.82
CA TRP A 904 -28.40 42.81 -52.15
C TRP A 904 -27.84 43.83 -51.16
N SER A 905 -28.13 45.12 -51.33
CA SER A 905 -27.70 46.16 -50.39
C SER A 905 -28.52 46.04 -49.10
N GLY A 906 -29.83 45.96 -49.23
CA GLY A 906 -30.72 45.82 -48.09
C GLY A 906 -30.62 44.45 -47.39
N PHE A 907 -30.23 43.38 -48.11
CA PHE A 907 -29.84 42.10 -47.51
C PHE A 907 -28.61 42.24 -46.59
N GLY A 908 -27.57 42.94 -47.07
CA GLY A 908 -26.34 43.17 -46.31
C GLY A 908 -26.58 43.97 -45.02
N GLU A 909 -27.45 44.98 -45.07
CA GLU A 909 -27.85 45.77 -43.89
C GLU A 909 -28.56 44.92 -42.84
N ALA A 910 -29.54 44.11 -43.24
CA ALA A 910 -30.29 43.25 -42.31
C ALA A 910 -29.40 42.18 -41.66
N LEU A 911 -28.42 41.64 -42.40
CA LEU A 911 -27.46 40.67 -41.88
C LEU A 911 -26.48 41.30 -40.88
N GLU A 912 -26.06 42.55 -41.11
CA GLU A 912 -25.18 43.29 -40.19
C GLU A 912 -25.92 43.68 -38.91
N GLU A 913 -27.20 44.07 -38.99
CA GLU A 913 -28.06 44.30 -37.83
C GLU A 913 -28.24 43.03 -36.99
N LEU A 914 -28.46 41.88 -37.64
CA LEU A 914 -28.53 40.57 -36.98
C LEU A 914 -27.21 40.24 -36.28
N ARG A 915 -26.08 40.47 -36.96
CA ARG A 915 -24.76 40.24 -36.39
C ARG A 915 -24.51 41.11 -35.16
N LEU A 916 -24.84 42.40 -35.20
CA LEU A 916 -24.69 43.31 -34.07
C LEU A 916 -25.54 42.88 -32.88
N LEU A 917 -26.78 42.44 -33.12
CA LEU A 917 -27.67 41.89 -32.09
C LEU A 917 -27.03 40.66 -31.41
N LEU A 918 -26.49 39.72 -32.20
CA LEU A 918 -25.84 38.51 -31.70
C LEU A 918 -24.53 38.82 -30.95
N GLU A 919 -23.74 39.78 -31.43
CA GLU A 919 -22.52 40.23 -30.75
C GLU A 919 -22.83 40.91 -29.41
N GLN A 920 -23.91 41.68 -29.33
CA GLN A 920 -24.36 42.33 -28.10
C GLN A 920 -24.83 41.28 -27.08
N LEU A 921 -25.61 40.28 -27.49
CA LEU A 921 -26.03 39.16 -26.64
C LEU A 921 -24.85 38.33 -26.12
N ASN A 922 -23.82 38.14 -26.96
CA ASN A 922 -22.61 37.42 -26.56
C ASN A 922 -21.74 38.21 -25.56
N ARG A 923 -21.83 39.56 -25.58
CA ARG A 923 -21.20 40.41 -24.55
C ARG A 923 -21.99 40.42 -23.26
N ASP A 924 -23.31 40.42 -23.32
CA ASP A 924 -24.18 40.45 -22.13
C ASP A 924 -24.24 39.09 -21.39
N ARG A 925 -23.76 37.99 -22.01
CA ARG A 925 -23.64 36.65 -21.41
C ARG A 925 -22.26 36.33 -20.81
N ARG A 926 -21.24 37.15 -21.07
CA ARG A 926 -19.93 37.07 -20.41
C ARG A 926 -19.92 38.00 -19.20
#